data_AF-A0A8K0H2U8-F1
#
_entry.id   AF-A0A8K0H2U8-F1
#
_cell.length_a   1.000
_cell.length_b   1.000
_cell.length_c   1.000
_cell.angle_alpha   90.00
_cell.angle_beta   90.00
_cell.angle_gamma   90.00
#
_symmetry.space_group_name_H-M   'P 1'
#
loop_
_entity.id
_entity.type
_entity.pdbx_description
1 polymer ?
#
loop_
_entity_poly.entity_id
_entity_poly.type
_entity_poly.pdbx_seq_one_letter_code
_entity_poly.pdbx_strand_id
1 'polypeptide(L)'
;MGWPFFGETLEFLKPHSSNSIGCFLQQHCSRYGKVFKSHLFGSPTIVSCDLELNMFILQNEGKLFETSYPKPIHGILGKYSLLLVSGDLHKKLRNIVVSFTSSSKSTPEFLHCVENLSISMMESWKNHKQIAFFQEAKTFTLSVMVKHLLSIKPGEPLASEILQDFETYMKGFVSLPLYVPGTAYAKAVKARARLSSTVKEIIRKREKRNDDHEGLNTKGEDFLDVILSKQSLSDEEMVSIALDILLGGYETTSTLMALIVYFLGHAPNAFQKLKEEHQNVAENKKETEPLNWEDYKKMQFTYHIICEAMRCGNVVKFVHRKALRDVKFKGMVIPSGWKVLPIFTAAHFDPSLHDKPLEFNPWRWIHDKEISKKVTPFGGGPRLCPGAELAKVVTAVFLHHLVLNYRFIWYLKMSSTVVDVPPKGGFSFDLCRRNDMLSKNGVKPPSYRKTGTTIVGLIFQDGVILGADTRATEGPIVCDKNCEKIHYMAPNIYCCGAGTAADTEAVTDMVSSQLQLHRYHTGRESRVVTALTLLKKHLFNYQGYVQAALVLGGVDVTGPHLHTIYPHGSTDTLPFATMGSGSLAAMSVFESKYKEGLTREEGIQLVSEAICSGIFNDLGSGSNVDVCVITKGHKEYLRNHLLPNPRTYVSSKGYTFSKKTEVLLTKITPLKEKVEVIGGDAMEE
;
A
#
# COMPACT_ATOMS: atom_id res chain seq x y z
N MET A 1 5.00 -16.77 13.62
CA MET A 1 5.19 -18.14 13.07
C MET A 1 3.98 -18.62 12.25
N GLY A 2 2.88 -17.85 12.17
CA GLY A 2 1.84 -18.00 11.15
C GLY A 2 1.05 -19.32 11.12
N TRP A 3 0.31 -19.50 10.03
CA TRP A 3 -0.52 -20.68 9.75
C TRP A 3 0.34 -21.95 9.50
N PRO A 4 -0.17 -23.16 9.78
CA PRO A 4 0.52 -24.39 9.39
C PRO A 4 0.82 -24.40 7.88
N PHE A 5 2.03 -24.85 7.50
CA PHE A 5 2.58 -24.90 6.14
C PHE A 5 2.80 -23.55 5.41
N PHE A 6 1.85 -22.62 5.45
CA PHE A 6 1.95 -21.33 4.74
C PHE A 6 2.60 -20.22 5.59
N GLY A 7 2.62 -20.37 6.90
CA GLY A 7 3.13 -19.38 7.84
C GLY A 7 2.51 -18.02 7.63
N GLU A 8 3.35 -17.01 7.40
CA GLU A 8 3.00 -15.60 7.19
C GLU A 8 3.18 -15.17 5.72
N THR A 9 3.34 -16.12 4.79
CA THR A 9 3.71 -15.85 3.39
C THR A 9 2.71 -14.96 2.67
N LEU A 10 1.40 -15.17 2.87
CA LEU A 10 0.36 -14.38 2.20
C LEU A 10 0.34 -12.92 2.69
N GLU A 11 0.52 -12.69 3.99
CA GLU A 11 0.62 -11.34 4.54
C GLU A 11 1.90 -10.65 4.09
N PHE A 12 3.02 -11.38 4.03
CA PHE A 12 4.30 -10.88 3.53
C PHE A 12 4.23 -10.47 2.05
N LEU A 13 3.51 -11.24 1.22
CA LEU A 13 3.34 -10.96 -0.21
C LEU A 13 2.22 -9.97 -0.53
N LYS A 14 1.51 -9.44 0.48
CA LYS A 14 0.41 -8.51 0.25
C LYS A 14 0.91 -7.27 -0.52
N PRO A 15 0.24 -6.88 -1.62
CA PRO A 15 0.61 -5.69 -2.38
C PRO A 15 0.62 -4.45 -1.49
N HIS A 16 1.61 -3.59 -1.74
CA HIS A 16 1.77 -2.31 -1.09
C HIS A 16 2.52 -1.36 -2.03
N SER A 17 2.35 -0.06 -1.82
CA SER A 17 3.04 0.95 -2.63
C SER A 17 4.55 0.73 -2.66
N SER A 18 5.16 0.89 -3.83
CA SER A 18 6.61 0.69 -4.01
C SER A 18 7.47 1.67 -3.21
N ASN A 19 6.92 2.84 -2.84
CA ASN A 19 7.58 3.82 -1.97
C ASN A 19 7.35 3.56 -0.46
N SER A 20 7.11 2.30 -0.07
CA SER A 20 6.88 1.88 1.31
C SER A 20 7.48 0.50 1.55
N ILE A 21 7.82 0.20 2.81
CA ILE A 21 8.21 -1.15 3.26
C ILE A 21 6.98 -2.08 3.43
N GLY A 22 5.76 -1.54 3.38
CA GLY A 22 4.52 -2.28 3.57
C GLY A 22 4.18 -2.58 5.04
N CYS A 23 2.88 -2.78 5.32
CA CYS A 23 2.37 -2.94 6.68
C CYS A 23 2.98 -4.16 7.40
N PHE A 24 3.19 -5.27 6.70
CA PHE A 24 3.74 -6.49 7.28
C PHE A 24 5.11 -6.24 7.92
N LEU A 25 6.05 -5.68 7.14
CA LEU A 25 7.40 -5.40 7.62
C LEU A 25 7.40 -4.32 8.69
N GLN A 26 6.59 -3.27 8.53
CA GLN A 26 6.48 -2.18 9.51
C GLN A 26 6.02 -2.70 10.89
N GLN A 27 4.95 -3.49 10.92
CA GLN A 27 4.41 -4.06 12.16
C GLN A 27 5.40 -5.03 12.82
N HIS A 28 6.05 -5.89 12.03
CA HIS A 28 7.04 -6.84 12.56
C HIS A 28 8.30 -6.13 13.08
N CYS A 29 8.80 -5.12 12.37
CA CYS A 29 9.94 -4.33 12.83
C CYS A 29 9.62 -3.59 14.14
N SER A 30 8.42 -3.02 14.26
CA SER A 30 7.99 -2.34 15.47
C SER A 30 7.84 -3.29 16.67
N ARG A 31 7.45 -4.54 16.45
CA ARG A 31 7.18 -5.51 17.51
C ARG A 31 8.42 -6.31 17.94
N TYR A 32 9.26 -6.68 16.98
CA TYR A 32 10.35 -7.64 17.18
C TYR A 32 11.74 -7.04 16.92
N GLY A 33 11.81 -5.80 16.46
CA GLY A 33 13.05 -5.15 16.01
C GLY A 33 13.36 -5.43 14.54
N LYS A 34 14.46 -4.84 14.04
CA LYS A 34 14.87 -4.89 12.63
C LYS A 34 15.20 -6.29 12.11
N VAL A 35 15.40 -7.28 12.99
CA VAL A 35 15.68 -8.66 12.61
C VAL A 35 14.75 -9.58 13.39
N PHE A 36 13.97 -10.40 12.68
CA PHE A 36 12.95 -11.24 13.31
C PHE A 36 12.79 -12.61 12.63
N LYS A 37 12.20 -13.55 13.37
CA LYS A 37 11.89 -14.90 12.90
C LYS A 37 10.47 -14.94 12.34
N SER A 38 10.28 -15.61 11.22
CA SER A 38 8.98 -15.88 10.60
C SER A 38 8.97 -17.26 9.94
N HIS A 39 7.83 -17.68 9.42
CA HIS A 39 7.70 -18.86 8.57
C HIS A 39 7.19 -18.38 7.21
N LEU A 40 8.08 -18.35 6.21
CA LEU A 40 7.81 -17.78 4.89
C LEU A 40 8.20 -18.78 3.81
N PHE A 41 7.39 -18.85 2.75
CA PHE A 41 7.62 -19.74 1.60
C PHE A 41 7.81 -21.21 2.00
N GLY A 42 7.08 -21.67 3.01
CA GLY A 42 7.16 -23.06 3.50
C GLY A 42 8.45 -23.37 4.28
N SER A 43 9.14 -22.38 4.84
CA SER A 43 10.38 -22.60 5.59
C SER A 43 10.55 -21.62 6.77
N PRO A 44 11.21 -22.06 7.86
CA PRO A 44 11.63 -21.14 8.92
C PRO A 44 12.62 -20.13 8.35
N THR A 45 12.35 -18.86 8.59
CA THR A 45 12.99 -17.74 7.89
C THR A 45 13.39 -16.64 8.87
N ILE A 46 14.64 -16.17 8.76
CA ILE A 46 15.09 -14.91 9.36
C ILE A 46 14.84 -13.79 8.36
N VAL A 47 14.08 -12.78 8.76
CA VAL A 47 13.88 -11.56 7.98
C VAL A 47 14.78 -10.48 8.55
N SER A 48 15.60 -9.86 7.70
CA SER A 48 16.55 -8.82 8.08
C SER A 48 16.23 -7.49 7.40
N CYS A 49 15.72 -6.55 8.18
CA CYS A 49 15.56 -5.14 7.82
C CYS A 49 16.75 -4.29 8.31
N ASP A 50 17.84 -4.93 8.77
CA ASP A 50 19.05 -4.29 9.27
C ASP A 50 20.13 -4.22 8.18
N LEU A 51 20.65 -3.03 7.90
CA LEU A 51 21.64 -2.82 6.83
C LEU A 51 22.94 -3.60 7.09
N GLU A 52 23.42 -3.63 8.33
CA GLU A 52 24.69 -4.28 8.64
C GLU A 52 24.61 -5.79 8.49
N LEU A 53 23.53 -6.41 8.98
CA LEU A 53 23.28 -7.83 8.76
C LEU A 53 23.05 -8.13 7.27
N ASN A 54 22.35 -7.27 6.53
CA ASN A 54 22.16 -7.44 5.09
C ASN A 54 23.51 -7.44 4.36
N MET A 55 24.40 -6.50 4.66
CA MET A 55 25.73 -6.44 4.08
C MET A 55 26.57 -7.66 4.46
N PHE A 56 26.53 -8.08 5.72
CA PHE A 56 27.20 -9.29 6.20
C PHE A 56 26.72 -10.55 5.45
N ILE A 57 25.41 -10.69 5.22
CA ILE A 57 24.83 -11.79 4.45
C ILE A 57 25.34 -11.78 3.01
N LEU A 58 25.27 -10.63 2.35
CA LEU A 58 25.65 -10.48 0.93
C LEU A 58 27.15 -10.72 0.71
N GLN A 59 28.01 -10.23 1.61
CA GLN A 59 29.47 -10.38 1.52
C GLN A 59 29.94 -11.82 1.80
N ASN A 60 29.16 -12.60 2.56
CA ASN A 60 29.49 -13.98 2.91
C ASN A 60 28.77 -15.03 2.06
N GLU A 61 28.31 -14.65 0.87
CA GLU A 61 27.78 -15.57 -0.15
C GLU A 61 28.82 -16.63 -0.54
N GLY A 62 28.40 -17.89 -0.56
CA GLY A 62 29.25 -19.07 -0.82
C GLY A 62 30.10 -19.51 0.38
N LYS A 63 30.10 -18.76 1.49
CA LYS A 63 30.87 -19.09 2.71
C LYS A 63 29.95 -19.45 3.87
N LEU A 64 29.08 -18.52 4.26
CA LEU A 64 28.14 -18.66 5.37
C LEU A 64 26.69 -18.73 4.87
N PHE A 65 26.41 -18.08 3.75
CA PHE A 65 25.10 -18.03 3.13
C PHE A 65 25.17 -18.45 1.67
N GLU A 66 24.05 -18.88 1.12
CA GLU A 66 23.91 -19.24 -0.30
C GLU A 66 22.56 -18.78 -0.84
N THR A 67 22.49 -18.43 -2.13
CA THR A 67 21.23 -18.23 -2.86
C THR A 67 20.25 -19.40 -2.64
N SER A 68 18.98 -19.11 -2.38
CA SER A 68 18.03 -20.17 -2.04
C SER A 68 16.58 -19.77 -2.35
N TYR A 69 16.32 -19.50 -3.62
CA TYR A 69 14.99 -19.15 -4.12
C TYR A 69 13.98 -20.31 -3.98
N PRO A 70 12.67 -20.02 -3.88
CA PRO A 70 11.64 -21.04 -3.86
C PRO A 70 11.72 -22.00 -5.06
N LYS A 71 11.53 -23.31 -4.83
CA LYS A 71 11.59 -24.36 -5.85
C LYS A 71 10.82 -24.03 -7.14
N PRO A 72 9.62 -23.43 -7.09
CA PRO A 72 8.89 -23.12 -8.32
C PRO A 72 9.58 -22.14 -9.25
N ILE A 73 10.40 -21.25 -8.72
CA ILE A 73 11.16 -20.31 -9.56
C ILE A 73 12.14 -21.08 -10.49
N HIS A 74 12.54 -22.30 -10.13
CA HIS A 74 13.40 -23.14 -10.95
C HIS A 74 12.76 -23.58 -12.27
N GLY A 75 11.44 -23.82 -12.27
CA GLY A 75 10.71 -24.19 -13.50
C GLY A 75 10.62 -23.05 -14.51
N ILE A 76 10.74 -21.81 -14.04
CA ILE A 76 10.68 -20.60 -14.86
C ILE A 76 12.08 -20.15 -15.29
N LEU A 77 13.05 -20.04 -14.37
CA LEU A 77 14.40 -19.58 -14.74
C LEU A 77 15.22 -20.66 -15.47
N GLY A 78 15.01 -21.92 -15.12
CA GLY A 78 15.82 -23.04 -15.62
C GLY A 78 17.03 -23.34 -14.73
N LYS A 79 17.54 -24.58 -14.83
CA LYS A 79 18.56 -25.14 -13.92
C LYS A 79 19.86 -24.34 -13.85
N TYR A 80 20.28 -23.74 -14.97
CA TYR A 80 21.57 -23.04 -15.10
C TYR A 80 21.47 -21.53 -14.94
N SER A 81 20.31 -21.02 -14.47
CA SER A 81 20.14 -19.58 -14.27
C SER A 81 21.10 -19.05 -13.21
N LEU A 82 21.72 -17.90 -13.47
CA LEU A 82 22.63 -17.17 -12.57
C LEU A 82 22.03 -16.91 -11.19
N LEU A 83 20.70 -16.79 -11.10
CA LEU A 83 20.01 -16.60 -9.83
C LEU A 83 20.01 -17.85 -8.94
N LEU A 84 20.08 -19.03 -9.57
CA LEU A 84 19.90 -20.33 -8.93
C LEU A 84 21.22 -21.10 -8.73
N VAL A 85 22.15 -21.00 -9.69
CA VAL A 85 23.44 -21.69 -9.58
C VAL A 85 24.32 -21.06 -8.50
N SER A 86 25.21 -21.85 -7.92
CA SER A 86 26.17 -21.47 -6.85
C SER A 86 27.58 -22.00 -7.15
N GLY A 87 28.54 -21.63 -6.31
CA GLY A 87 29.91 -22.12 -6.39
C GLY A 87 30.66 -21.72 -7.67
N ASP A 88 31.52 -22.62 -8.14
CA ASP A 88 32.38 -22.38 -9.30
C ASP A 88 31.59 -22.19 -10.60
N LEU A 89 30.47 -22.92 -10.75
CA LEU A 89 29.59 -22.75 -11.90
C LEU A 89 29.03 -21.33 -11.96
N HIS A 90 28.48 -20.81 -10.86
CA HIS A 90 28.03 -19.42 -10.81
C HIS A 90 29.17 -18.44 -11.14
N LYS A 91 30.35 -18.66 -10.58
CA LYS A 91 31.52 -17.78 -10.82
C LYS A 91 31.91 -17.77 -12.31
N LYS A 92 31.94 -18.93 -12.95
CA LYS A 92 32.18 -19.10 -14.39
C LYS A 92 31.15 -18.34 -15.23
N LEU A 93 29.86 -18.64 -15.06
CA LEU A 93 28.79 -18.00 -15.86
C LEU A 93 28.76 -16.48 -15.63
N ARG A 94 28.90 -16.05 -14.37
CA ARG A 94 28.91 -14.63 -13.99
C ARG A 94 30.06 -13.86 -14.64
N ASN A 95 31.27 -14.43 -14.67
CA ASN A 95 32.43 -13.76 -15.27
C ASN A 95 32.23 -13.49 -16.77
N ILE A 96 31.55 -14.39 -17.49
CA ILE A 96 31.23 -14.20 -18.91
C ILE A 96 30.28 -13.00 -19.08
N VAL A 97 29.22 -12.93 -18.27
CA VAL A 97 28.27 -11.81 -18.31
C VAL A 97 28.94 -10.49 -17.94
N VAL A 98 29.76 -10.46 -16.89
CA VAL A 98 30.48 -9.24 -16.48
C VAL A 98 31.47 -8.77 -17.55
N SER A 99 32.19 -9.71 -18.17
CA SER A 99 33.13 -9.39 -19.24
C SER A 99 32.44 -8.61 -20.34
N PHE A 100 31.24 -9.05 -20.74
CA PHE A 100 30.46 -8.37 -21.76
C PHE A 100 29.84 -7.07 -21.30
N THR A 101 29.12 -7.05 -20.16
CA THR A 101 28.48 -5.80 -19.72
C THR A 101 29.50 -4.70 -19.47
N SER A 102 30.73 -5.07 -19.09
CA SER A 102 31.83 -4.13 -18.90
C SER A 102 32.43 -3.66 -20.22
N SER A 103 32.56 -4.52 -21.23
CA SER A 103 33.09 -4.14 -22.55
C SER A 103 32.09 -3.32 -23.35
N SER A 104 30.82 -3.67 -23.32
CA SER A 104 29.80 -3.14 -24.24
C SER A 104 29.25 -1.77 -23.83
N LYS A 105 29.21 -1.46 -22.53
CA LYS A 105 28.55 -0.24 -22.02
C LYS A 105 29.11 1.08 -22.59
N SER A 106 30.36 1.09 -23.03
CA SER A 106 31.07 2.27 -23.52
C SER A 106 31.42 2.22 -25.01
N THR A 107 31.00 1.17 -25.74
CA THR A 107 31.26 1.09 -27.19
C THR A 107 30.38 2.09 -27.94
N PRO A 108 30.92 2.83 -28.93
CA PRO A 108 30.15 3.76 -29.76
C PRO A 108 28.93 3.10 -30.40
N GLU A 109 29.06 1.85 -30.87
CA GLU A 109 28.01 1.09 -31.54
C GLU A 109 26.81 0.86 -30.60
N PHE A 110 27.09 0.52 -29.34
CA PHE A 110 26.05 0.34 -28.33
C PHE A 110 25.35 1.65 -27.98
N LEU A 111 26.10 2.73 -27.71
CA LEU A 111 25.52 4.03 -27.36
C LEU A 111 24.64 4.55 -28.50
N HIS A 112 25.15 4.50 -29.74
CA HIS A 112 24.42 4.90 -30.93
C HIS A 112 23.18 4.02 -31.16
N CYS A 113 23.26 2.72 -30.86
CA CYS A 113 22.08 1.84 -30.92
C CYS A 113 21.00 2.28 -29.92
N VAL A 114 21.37 2.55 -28.67
CA VAL A 114 20.42 2.98 -27.62
C VAL A 114 19.81 4.34 -27.97
N GLU A 115 20.62 5.29 -28.43
CA GLU A 115 20.19 6.61 -28.88
C GLU A 115 19.21 6.53 -30.04
N ASN A 116 19.54 5.81 -31.12
CA ASN A 116 18.65 5.64 -32.27
C ASN A 116 17.31 5.01 -31.90
N LEU A 117 17.32 4.01 -31.02
CA LEU A 117 16.09 3.39 -30.51
C LEU A 117 15.27 4.37 -29.66
N SER A 118 15.94 5.23 -28.88
CA SER A 118 15.28 6.25 -28.06
C SER A 118 14.60 7.29 -28.95
N ILE A 119 15.32 7.80 -29.94
CA ILE A 119 14.82 8.78 -30.92
C ILE A 119 13.65 8.18 -31.71
N SER A 120 13.83 6.99 -32.30
CA SER A 120 12.79 6.34 -33.10
C SER A 120 11.50 6.10 -32.30
N MET A 121 11.61 5.68 -31.04
CA MET A 121 10.44 5.52 -30.18
C MET A 121 9.76 6.87 -29.92
N MET A 122 10.53 7.91 -29.60
CA MET A 122 9.98 9.25 -29.37
C MET A 122 9.31 9.83 -30.62
N GLU A 123 9.87 9.62 -31.81
CA GLU A 123 9.26 10.03 -33.08
C GLU A 123 7.88 9.38 -33.28
N SER A 124 7.72 8.12 -32.89
CA SER A 124 6.42 7.43 -32.94
C SER A 124 5.36 8.09 -32.06
N TRP A 125 5.75 8.83 -31.03
CA TRP A 125 4.84 9.52 -30.11
C TRP A 125 4.37 10.88 -30.60
N LYS A 126 4.98 11.49 -31.62
CA LYS A 126 4.68 12.88 -32.06
C LYS A 126 3.19 13.13 -32.35
N ASN A 127 2.47 12.12 -32.84
CA ASN A 127 1.05 12.22 -33.19
C ASN A 127 0.10 11.72 -32.07
N HIS A 128 0.64 11.29 -30.93
CA HIS A 128 -0.12 10.70 -29.83
C HIS A 128 -0.28 11.71 -28.68
N LYS A 129 -1.52 12.01 -28.30
CA LYS A 129 -1.82 12.88 -27.14
C LYS A 129 -1.58 12.18 -25.79
N GLN A 130 -1.64 10.85 -25.75
CA GLN A 130 -1.49 10.04 -24.55
C GLN A 130 -0.76 8.75 -24.91
N ILE A 131 0.18 8.33 -24.06
CA ILE A 131 0.93 7.08 -24.22
C ILE A 131 0.91 6.28 -22.92
N ALA A 132 0.93 4.95 -23.03
CA ALA A 132 1.10 4.06 -21.89
C ALA A 132 2.60 3.88 -21.60
N PHE A 133 3.23 4.87 -20.95
CA PHE A 133 4.69 4.96 -20.85
C PHE A 133 5.39 3.69 -20.35
N PHE A 134 4.81 2.94 -19.41
CA PHE A 134 5.43 1.70 -18.94
C PHE A 134 5.51 0.61 -20.04
N GLN A 135 4.50 0.54 -20.91
CA GLN A 135 4.53 -0.36 -22.06
C GLN A 135 5.58 0.08 -23.08
N GLU A 136 5.65 1.38 -23.35
CA GLU A 136 6.70 1.94 -24.22
C GLU A 136 8.10 1.65 -23.68
N ALA A 137 8.32 1.83 -22.37
CA ALA A 137 9.59 1.50 -21.73
C ALA A 137 9.94 0.00 -21.83
N LYS A 138 8.95 -0.90 -21.74
CA LYS A 138 9.16 -2.34 -21.96
C LYS A 138 9.55 -2.63 -23.40
N THR A 139 8.84 -2.06 -24.38
CA THR A 139 9.14 -2.22 -25.81
C THR A 139 10.54 -1.71 -26.13
N PHE A 140 10.91 -0.53 -25.64
CA PHE A 140 12.25 0.05 -25.82
C PHE A 140 13.35 -0.82 -25.26
N THR A 141 13.27 -1.16 -23.98
CA THR A 141 14.32 -1.93 -23.31
C THR A 141 14.44 -3.34 -23.89
N LEU A 142 13.33 -3.98 -24.27
CA LEU A 142 13.41 -5.25 -24.99
C LEU A 142 14.07 -5.06 -26.35
N SER A 143 13.72 -4.04 -27.11
CA SER A 143 14.33 -3.77 -28.43
C SER A 143 15.84 -3.56 -28.31
N VAL A 144 16.29 -2.82 -27.29
CA VAL A 144 17.71 -2.67 -26.96
C VAL A 144 18.34 -4.03 -26.68
N MET A 145 17.72 -4.84 -25.81
CA MET A 145 18.28 -6.13 -25.41
C MET A 145 18.30 -7.15 -26.54
N VAL A 146 17.23 -7.27 -27.31
CA VAL A 146 17.10 -8.24 -28.41
C VAL A 146 18.01 -7.86 -29.58
N LYS A 147 18.20 -6.57 -29.86
CA LYS A 147 19.19 -6.11 -30.84
C LYS A 147 20.62 -6.32 -30.35
N HIS A 148 20.93 -5.93 -29.11
CA HIS A 148 22.29 -6.01 -28.57
C HIS A 148 22.75 -7.43 -28.24
N LEU A 149 21.81 -8.33 -27.93
CA LEU A 149 22.10 -9.73 -27.59
C LEU A 149 22.01 -10.67 -28.80
N LEU A 150 20.99 -10.48 -29.65
CA LEU A 150 20.62 -11.46 -30.69
C LEU A 150 20.70 -10.88 -32.11
N SER A 151 21.10 -9.62 -32.28
CA SER A 151 21.14 -8.92 -33.57
C SER A 151 19.80 -8.91 -34.35
N ILE A 152 18.68 -9.03 -33.62
CA ILE A 152 17.34 -8.97 -34.21
C ILE A 152 16.91 -7.49 -34.26
N LYS A 153 16.42 -7.04 -35.42
CA LYS A 153 15.99 -5.64 -35.57
C LYS A 153 14.62 -5.41 -34.93
N PRO A 154 14.37 -4.21 -34.37
CA PRO A 154 13.03 -3.81 -33.94
C PRO A 154 12.04 -3.90 -35.10
N GLY A 155 10.84 -4.44 -34.85
CA GLY A 155 9.79 -4.61 -35.85
C GLY A 155 9.79 -5.96 -36.58
N GLU A 156 10.82 -6.79 -36.41
CA GLU A 156 10.75 -8.19 -36.87
C GLU A 156 9.69 -8.97 -36.07
N PRO A 157 8.88 -9.86 -36.71
CA PRO A 157 7.86 -10.65 -36.01
C PRO A 157 8.41 -11.43 -34.82
N LEU A 158 9.64 -11.92 -34.94
CA LEU A 158 10.34 -12.68 -33.90
C LEU A 158 10.58 -11.84 -32.62
N ALA A 159 10.86 -10.55 -32.75
CA ALA A 159 11.05 -9.67 -31.59
C ALA A 159 9.74 -9.52 -30.78
N SER A 160 8.60 -9.42 -31.48
CA SER A 160 7.28 -9.35 -30.86
C SER A 160 6.86 -10.67 -30.19
N GLU A 161 7.18 -11.81 -30.79
CA GLU A 161 6.96 -13.13 -30.18
C GLU A 161 7.79 -13.30 -28.89
N ILE A 162 9.06 -12.89 -28.94
CA ILE A 162 9.95 -12.90 -27.76
C ILE A 162 9.36 -12.00 -26.66
N LEU A 163 8.87 -10.80 -26.99
CA LEU A 163 8.22 -9.91 -26.02
C LEU A 163 7.02 -10.58 -25.34
N GLN A 164 6.12 -11.16 -26.13
CA GLN A 164 4.89 -11.78 -25.62
C GLN A 164 5.19 -12.97 -24.71
N ASP A 165 6.21 -13.75 -25.05
CA ASP A 165 6.66 -14.86 -24.22
C ASP A 165 7.31 -14.37 -22.92
N PHE A 166 8.10 -13.30 -22.94
CA PHE A 166 8.67 -12.68 -21.73
C PHE A 166 7.59 -12.06 -20.82
N GLU A 167 6.55 -11.45 -21.38
CA GLU A 167 5.42 -10.97 -20.56
C GLU A 167 4.68 -12.13 -19.89
N THR A 168 4.44 -13.22 -20.63
CA THR A 168 3.80 -14.43 -20.10
C THR A 168 4.67 -15.06 -19.01
N TYR A 169 5.97 -15.11 -19.25
CA TYR A 169 7.00 -15.53 -18.31
C TYR A 169 6.93 -14.72 -17.00
N MET A 170 6.92 -13.38 -17.09
CA MET A 170 6.90 -12.50 -15.94
C MET A 170 5.61 -12.62 -15.14
N LYS A 171 4.45 -12.76 -15.80
CA LYS A 171 3.17 -13.00 -15.13
C LYS A 171 3.19 -14.29 -14.31
N GLY A 172 3.86 -15.34 -14.78
CA GLY A 172 4.02 -16.56 -14.00
C GLY A 172 5.04 -16.43 -12.87
N PHE A 173 6.12 -15.67 -13.08
CA PHE A 173 7.18 -15.44 -12.08
C PHE A 173 6.63 -14.81 -10.78
N VAL A 174 5.68 -13.89 -10.90
CA VAL A 174 5.03 -13.22 -9.75
C VAL A 174 3.73 -13.90 -9.28
N SER A 175 3.35 -15.02 -9.88
CA SER A 175 2.10 -15.73 -9.56
C SER A 175 2.29 -16.83 -8.51
N LEU A 176 1.16 -17.34 -8.00
CA LEU A 176 1.19 -18.54 -7.18
C LEU A 176 1.73 -19.73 -7.99
N PRO A 177 2.71 -20.46 -7.44
CA PRO A 177 3.45 -21.48 -8.18
C PRO A 177 2.71 -22.82 -8.31
N LEU A 178 1.54 -22.80 -8.95
CA LEU A 178 0.71 -23.98 -9.14
C LEU A 178 0.81 -24.45 -10.59
N TYR A 179 1.43 -25.61 -10.83
CA TYR A 179 1.53 -26.21 -12.16
C TYR A 179 0.24 -26.94 -12.53
N VAL A 180 -0.82 -26.17 -12.74
CA VAL A 180 -2.14 -26.65 -13.16
C VAL A 180 -2.46 -26.02 -14.53
N PRO A 181 -2.93 -26.80 -15.52
CA PRO A 181 -3.30 -26.24 -16.82
C PRO A 181 -4.22 -25.02 -16.68
N GLY A 182 -3.86 -23.92 -17.34
CA GLY A 182 -4.61 -22.66 -17.30
C GLY A 182 -4.04 -21.60 -16.34
N THR A 183 -3.25 -21.99 -15.34
CA THR A 183 -2.63 -21.02 -14.40
C THR A 183 -1.54 -20.18 -15.06
N ALA A 184 -1.25 -19.01 -14.49
CA ALA A 184 -0.16 -18.14 -14.94
C ALA A 184 1.20 -18.85 -14.87
N TYR A 185 1.46 -19.60 -13.80
CA TYR A 185 2.69 -20.38 -13.63
C TYR A 185 2.86 -21.46 -14.73
N ALA A 186 1.82 -22.27 -15.00
CA ALA A 186 1.91 -23.28 -16.06
C ALA A 186 2.13 -22.67 -17.45
N LYS A 187 1.51 -21.52 -17.74
CA LYS A 187 1.74 -20.75 -18.97
C LYS A 187 3.17 -20.23 -19.06
N ALA A 188 3.75 -19.74 -17.97
CA ALA A 188 5.13 -19.25 -17.93
C ALA A 188 6.16 -20.36 -18.16
N VAL A 189 5.97 -21.55 -17.58
CA VAL A 189 6.86 -22.70 -17.85
C VAL A 189 6.84 -23.07 -19.34
N LYS A 190 5.66 -23.03 -19.98
CA LYS A 190 5.55 -23.26 -21.44
C LYS A 190 6.22 -22.14 -22.25
N ALA A 191 6.05 -20.88 -21.85
CA ALA A 191 6.73 -19.74 -22.48
C ALA A 191 8.26 -19.84 -22.36
N ARG A 192 8.78 -20.25 -21.19
CA ARG A 192 10.20 -20.54 -20.98
C ARG A 192 10.73 -21.60 -21.95
N ALA A 193 9.95 -22.67 -22.19
CA ALA A 193 10.34 -23.71 -23.15
C ALA A 193 10.42 -23.16 -24.58
N ARG A 194 9.43 -22.35 -25.00
CA ARG A 194 9.44 -21.70 -26.32
C ARG A 194 10.63 -20.75 -26.48
N LEU A 195 10.86 -19.86 -25.52
CA LEU A 195 12.01 -18.95 -25.50
C LEU A 195 13.34 -19.71 -25.63
N SER A 196 13.47 -20.85 -24.97
CA SER A 196 14.67 -21.69 -25.10
C SER A 196 14.84 -22.27 -26.48
N SER A 197 13.77 -22.80 -27.07
CA SER A 197 13.80 -23.31 -28.43
C SER A 197 14.18 -22.22 -29.43
N THR A 198 13.61 -21.01 -29.28
CA THR A 198 13.93 -19.85 -30.13
C THR A 198 15.39 -19.45 -30.03
N VAL A 199 15.92 -19.26 -28.82
CA VAL A 199 17.34 -18.90 -28.62
C VAL A 199 18.26 -20.02 -29.10
N LYS A 200 17.91 -21.28 -28.86
CA LYS A 200 18.70 -22.43 -29.34
C LYS A 200 18.76 -22.49 -30.87
N GLU A 201 17.67 -22.16 -31.55
CA GLU A 201 17.63 -22.10 -33.00
C GLU A 201 18.48 -20.95 -33.55
N ILE A 202 18.48 -19.79 -32.88
CA ILE A 202 19.37 -18.66 -33.23
C ILE A 202 20.84 -19.07 -33.08
N ILE A 203 21.20 -19.73 -31.98
CA ILE A 203 22.55 -20.24 -31.74
C ILE A 203 22.98 -21.19 -32.87
N ARG A 204 22.16 -22.21 -33.18
CA ARG A 204 22.45 -23.20 -34.23
C ARG A 204 22.64 -22.59 -35.61
N LYS A 205 21.81 -21.60 -35.97
CA LYS A 205 21.93 -20.90 -37.25
C LYS A 205 23.25 -20.14 -37.37
N ARG A 206 23.76 -19.60 -36.26
CA ARG A 206 25.04 -18.89 -36.23
C ARG A 206 26.25 -19.81 -36.28
N GLU A 207 26.18 -20.95 -35.58
CA GLU A 207 27.24 -21.97 -35.64
C GLU A 207 27.43 -22.47 -37.08
N LYS A 208 26.35 -22.81 -37.78
CA LYS A 208 26.40 -23.21 -39.20
C LYS A 208 27.01 -22.13 -40.10
N ARG A 209 26.63 -20.86 -39.90
CA ARG A 209 27.18 -19.73 -40.66
C ARG A 209 28.69 -19.56 -40.48
N ASN A 210 29.22 -19.91 -39.31
CA ASN A 210 30.64 -19.83 -39.01
C ASN A 210 31.42 -21.03 -39.59
N ASP A 211 30.79 -22.19 -39.77
CA ASP A 211 31.39 -23.36 -40.42
C ASP A 211 31.45 -23.23 -41.96
N ASP A 212 30.47 -22.55 -42.58
CA ASP A 212 30.37 -22.40 -44.04
C ASP A 212 31.28 -21.30 -44.64
N HIS A 213 31.88 -20.43 -43.80
CA HIS A 213 32.77 -19.34 -44.24
C HIS A 213 34.12 -19.40 -43.53
N GLU A 214 35.06 -20.20 -44.05
CA GLU A 214 36.49 -20.04 -43.76
C GLU A 214 36.96 -18.64 -44.20
N GLY A 215 37.09 -17.69 -43.26
CA GLY A 215 38.02 -16.57 -43.44
C GLY A 215 37.50 -15.13 -43.37
N LEU A 216 36.22 -14.84 -43.10
CA LEU A 216 35.78 -13.47 -42.80
C LEU A 216 35.47 -13.29 -41.30
N ASN A 217 36.31 -12.49 -40.65
CA ASN A 217 36.39 -12.25 -39.21
C ASN A 217 35.18 -11.47 -38.67
N THR A 218 33.99 -12.09 -38.64
CA THR A 218 32.77 -11.57 -37.97
C THR A 218 32.69 -12.01 -36.51
N LYS A 219 33.84 -12.21 -35.85
CA LYS A 219 33.91 -12.54 -34.43
C LYS A 219 33.70 -11.27 -33.61
N GLY A 220 32.49 -11.08 -33.06
CA GLY A 220 32.23 -10.12 -31.98
C GLY A 220 31.28 -8.96 -32.29
N GLU A 221 30.30 -9.15 -33.18
CA GLU A 221 29.30 -8.10 -33.46
C GLU A 221 28.28 -7.96 -32.32
N ASP A 222 27.95 -9.05 -31.61
CA ASP A 222 27.04 -9.02 -30.46
C ASP A 222 27.43 -10.00 -29.33
N PHE A 223 26.65 -10.00 -28.24
CA PHE A 223 27.00 -10.84 -27.08
C PHE A 223 26.98 -12.33 -27.38
N LEU A 224 26.08 -12.80 -28.24
CA LEU A 224 25.94 -14.22 -28.47
C LEU A 224 27.22 -14.74 -29.15
N ASP A 225 27.87 -13.95 -30.00
CA ASP A 225 29.17 -14.28 -30.56
C ASP A 225 30.28 -14.32 -29.49
N VAL A 226 30.21 -13.42 -28.49
CA VAL A 226 31.10 -13.46 -27.31
C VAL A 226 30.87 -14.73 -26.49
N ILE A 227 29.61 -15.15 -26.28
CA ILE A 227 29.30 -16.43 -25.60
C ILE A 227 29.87 -17.60 -26.40
N LEU A 228 29.60 -17.64 -27.72
CA LEU A 228 30.01 -18.72 -28.61
C LEU A 228 31.54 -18.83 -28.72
N SER A 229 32.26 -17.72 -28.61
CA SER A 229 33.73 -17.72 -28.57
C SER A 229 34.32 -18.43 -27.34
N LYS A 230 33.53 -18.62 -26.27
CA LYS A 230 33.97 -19.29 -25.04
C LYS A 230 33.65 -20.78 -25.13
N GLN A 231 34.62 -21.57 -25.61
CA GLN A 231 34.59 -23.02 -25.83
C GLN A 231 34.24 -23.93 -24.61
N SER A 232 33.81 -23.37 -23.48
CA SER A 232 33.58 -24.11 -22.24
C SER A 232 32.12 -24.24 -21.82
N LEU A 233 31.15 -23.71 -22.58
CA LEU A 233 29.72 -23.76 -22.22
C LEU A 233 28.97 -24.82 -23.01
N SER A 234 28.07 -25.53 -22.35
CA SER A 234 27.06 -26.37 -23.00
C SER A 234 25.92 -25.53 -23.60
N ASP A 235 25.20 -26.07 -24.58
CA ASP A 235 24.00 -25.46 -25.17
C ASP A 235 23.02 -24.93 -24.11
N GLU A 236 22.75 -25.72 -23.08
CA GLU A 236 21.79 -25.36 -22.03
C GLU A 236 22.29 -24.20 -21.16
N GLU A 237 23.59 -24.12 -20.89
CA GLU A 237 24.20 -22.99 -20.18
C GLU A 237 24.16 -21.72 -21.03
N MET A 238 24.46 -21.82 -22.34
CA MET A 238 24.42 -20.69 -23.27
C MET A 238 23.01 -20.11 -23.38
N VAL A 239 22.01 -20.97 -23.62
CA VAL A 239 20.60 -20.57 -23.68
C VAL A 239 20.16 -19.95 -22.36
N SER A 240 20.55 -20.54 -21.22
CA SER A 240 20.16 -20.01 -19.90
C SER A 240 20.74 -18.62 -19.64
N ILE A 241 22.03 -18.40 -19.94
CA ILE A 241 22.66 -17.08 -19.78
C ILE A 241 21.99 -16.04 -20.68
N ALA A 242 21.73 -16.37 -21.95
CA ALA A 242 21.09 -15.45 -22.87
C ALA A 242 19.70 -15.03 -22.36
N LEU A 243 18.90 -15.98 -21.88
CA LEU A 243 17.59 -15.69 -21.29
C LEU A 243 17.66 -14.87 -20.00
N ASP A 244 18.62 -15.16 -19.12
CA ASP A 244 18.83 -14.39 -17.88
C ASP A 244 19.18 -12.92 -18.19
N ILE A 245 19.98 -12.67 -19.22
CA ILE A 245 20.38 -11.32 -19.63
C ILE A 245 19.22 -10.56 -20.27
N LEU A 246 18.45 -11.19 -21.17
CA LEU A 246 17.24 -10.58 -21.73
C LEU A 246 16.28 -10.18 -20.60
N LEU A 247 16.04 -11.09 -19.67
CA LEU A 247 15.15 -10.88 -18.54
C LEU A 247 15.62 -9.71 -17.66
N GLY A 248 16.89 -9.73 -17.26
CA GLY A 248 17.48 -8.69 -16.43
C GLY A 248 17.46 -7.34 -17.13
N GLY A 249 17.84 -7.29 -18.40
CA GLY A 249 17.97 -6.06 -19.18
C GLY A 249 16.64 -5.37 -19.51
N TYR A 250 15.59 -6.14 -19.82
CA TYR A 250 14.31 -5.56 -20.24
C TYR A 250 13.41 -5.18 -19.04
N GLU A 251 13.12 -6.10 -18.12
CA GLU A 251 12.06 -5.86 -17.11
C GLU A 251 12.53 -4.88 -16.03
N THR A 252 13.78 -5.00 -15.56
CA THR A 252 14.28 -4.13 -14.48
C THR A 252 14.54 -2.70 -14.96
N THR A 253 15.11 -2.54 -16.16
CA THR A 253 15.41 -1.22 -16.73
C THR A 253 14.14 -0.48 -17.11
N SER A 254 13.15 -1.15 -17.71
CA SER A 254 11.85 -0.53 -18.03
C SER A 254 11.11 -0.06 -16.77
N THR A 255 11.17 -0.86 -15.70
CA THR A 255 10.61 -0.49 -14.40
C THR A 255 11.33 0.72 -13.80
N LEU A 256 12.67 0.76 -13.86
CA LEU A 256 13.45 1.91 -13.41
C LEU A 256 13.09 3.17 -14.20
N MET A 257 13.00 3.09 -15.53
CA MET A 257 12.61 4.21 -16.38
C MET A 257 11.21 4.72 -16.02
N ALA A 258 10.23 3.83 -15.84
CA ALA A 258 8.88 4.20 -15.42
C ALA A 258 8.85 4.87 -14.04
N LEU A 259 9.65 4.38 -13.08
CA LEU A 259 9.78 4.98 -11.75
C LEU A 259 10.40 6.38 -11.80
N ILE A 260 11.50 6.56 -12.56
CA ILE A 260 12.13 7.88 -12.72
C ILE A 260 11.13 8.88 -13.26
N VAL A 261 10.44 8.49 -14.33
CA VAL A 261 9.49 9.34 -15.01
C VAL A 261 8.28 9.66 -14.12
N TYR A 262 7.81 8.70 -13.32
CA TYR A 262 6.82 8.91 -12.27
C TYR A 262 7.30 9.93 -11.21
N PHE A 263 8.52 9.79 -10.69
CA PHE A 263 9.06 10.68 -9.66
C PHE A 263 9.31 12.10 -10.20
N LEU A 264 9.86 12.22 -11.41
CA LEU A 264 10.08 13.50 -12.09
C LEU A 264 8.75 14.27 -12.29
N GLY A 265 7.66 13.55 -12.57
CA GLY A 265 6.32 14.12 -12.66
C GLY A 265 5.84 14.82 -11.38
N HIS A 266 6.39 14.45 -10.22
CA HIS A 266 6.06 15.02 -8.90
C HIS A 266 7.17 15.94 -8.35
N ALA A 267 8.27 16.14 -9.10
CA ALA A 267 9.44 16.90 -8.67
C ALA A 267 9.86 17.91 -9.75
N PRO A 268 9.09 19.00 -9.98
CA PRO A 268 9.33 19.94 -11.07
C PRO A 268 10.72 20.59 -11.01
N ASN A 269 11.24 20.86 -9.81
CA ASN A 269 12.59 21.40 -9.63
C ASN A 269 13.67 20.42 -10.11
N ALA A 270 13.47 19.12 -9.86
CA ALA A 270 14.41 18.09 -10.30
C ALA A 270 14.33 17.92 -11.82
N PHE A 271 13.13 17.95 -12.40
CA PHE A 271 12.94 17.94 -13.84
C PHE A 271 13.63 19.12 -14.53
N GLN A 272 13.45 20.33 -13.99
CA GLN A 272 14.08 21.54 -14.55
C GLN A 272 15.61 21.45 -14.49
N LYS A 273 16.18 21.01 -13.37
CA LYS A 273 17.63 20.85 -13.25
C LYS A 273 18.20 19.77 -14.18
N LEU A 274 17.47 18.66 -14.35
CA LEU A 274 17.82 17.59 -15.29
C LEU A 274 17.79 18.10 -16.74
N LYS A 275 16.79 18.93 -17.08
CA LYS A 275 16.69 19.54 -18.41
C LYS A 275 17.86 20.49 -18.69
N GLU A 276 18.23 21.34 -17.74
CA GLU A 276 19.40 22.23 -17.85
C GLU A 276 20.69 21.44 -18.10
N GLU A 277 20.91 20.34 -17.36
CA GLU A 277 22.08 19.47 -17.58
C GLU A 277 22.13 18.95 -19.01
N HIS A 278 21.01 18.43 -19.53
CA HIS A 278 20.98 17.86 -20.88
C HIS A 278 21.00 18.93 -21.99
N GLN A 279 20.49 20.13 -21.76
CA GLN A 279 20.64 21.27 -22.68
C GLN A 279 22.12 21.64 -22.82
N ASN A 280 22.86 21.74 -21.70
CA ASN A 280 24.29 21.99 -21.73
C ASN A 280 25.07 20.89 -22.46
N VAL A 281 24.66 19.62 -22.32
CA VAL A 281 25.28 18.52 -23.08
C VAL A 281 25.00 18.67 -24.59
N ALA A 282 23.76 19.01 -24.97
CA ALA A 282 23.37 19.16 -26.37
C ALA A 282 24.03 20.38 -27.05
N GLU A 283 24.12 21.53 -26.38
CA GLU A 283 24.74 22.76 -26.91
C GLU A 283 26.23 22.61 -27.23
N ASN A 284 26.91 21.68 -26.56
CA ASN A 284 28.31 21.37 -26.80
C ASN A 284 28.54 20.37 -27.95
N LYS A 285 27.48 19.97 -28.67
CA LYS A 285 27.53 19.01 -29.79
C LYS A 285 26.98 19.63 -31.07
N LYS A 286 27.44 19.11 -32.22
CA LYS A 286 26.81 19.41 -33.51
C LYS A 286 25.50 18.64 -33.61
N GLU A 287 24.52 19.20 -34.33
CA GLU A 287 23.15 18.66 -34.46
C GLU A 287 23.08 17.21 -34.97
N THR A 288 24.11 16.73 -35.68
CA THR A 288 24.19 15.36 -36.23
C THR A 288 25.14 14.42 -35.48
N GLU A 289 25.75 14.87 -34.38
CA GLU A 289 26.75 14.10 -33.65
C GLU A 289 26.10 13.22 -32.56
N PRO A 290 26.25 11.88 -32.61
CA PRO A 290 25.67 10.99 -31.60
C PRO A 290 26.34 11.15 -30.24
N LEU A 291 25.63 10.78 -29.16
CA LEU A 291 26.15 10.75 -27.80
C LEU A 291 27.35 9.79 -27.69
N ASN A 292 28.40 10.26 -27.01
CA ASN A 292 29.58 9.46 -26.71
C ASN A 292 29.75 9.25 -25.20
N TRP A 293 30.78 8.48 -24.83
CA TRP A 293 31.04 8.14 -23.44
C TRP A 293 31.42 9.35 -22.57
N GLU A 294 32.07 10.38 -23.12
CA GLU A 294 32.40 11.60 -22.39
C GLU A 294 31.15 12.45 -22.11
N ASP A 295 30.16 12.42 -23.01
CA ASP A 295 28.86 13.08 -22.77
C ASP A 295 28.13 12.42 -21.61
N TYR A 296 28.11 11.08 -21.56
CA TYR A 296 27.53 10.34 -20.43
C TYR A 296 28.20 10.70 -19.09
N LYS A 297 29.53 10.85 -19.04
CA LYS A 297 30.23 11.26 -17.81
C LYS A 297 29.84 12.65 -17.31
N LYS A 298 29.34 13.54 -18.18
CA LYS A 298 28.87 14.88 -17.79
C LYS A 298 27.47 14.84 -17.16
N MET A 299 26.72 13.74 -17.29
CA MET A 299 25.34 13.58 -16.80
C MET A 299 25.28 13.26 -15.29
N GLN A 300 25.90 14.11 -14.46
CA GLN A 300 26.08 13.87 -13.02
C GLN A 300 24.76 13.95 -12.24
N PHE A 301 23.92 14.94 -12.53
CA PHE A 301 22.60 15.07 -11.91
C PHE A 301 21.65 13.96 -12.40
N THR A 302 21.77 13.52 -13.65
CA THR A 302 21.07 12.33 -14.17
C THR A 302 21.43 11.08 -13.34
N TYR A 303 22.71 10.90 -13.00
CA TYR A 303 23.13 9.82 -12.10
C TYR A 303 22.47 9.93 -10.72
N HIS A 304 22.38 11.13 -10.13
CA HIS A 304 21.66 11.35 -8.87
C HIS A 304 20.17 10.98 -8.97
N ILE A 305 19.51 11.34 -10.07
CA ILE A 305 18.11 10.98 -10.35
C ILE A 305 17.94 9.47 -10.39
N ILE A 306 18.82 8.76 -11.12
CA ILE A 306 18.80 7.31 -11.24
C ILE A 306 18.99 6.64 -9.87
N CYS A 307 20.01 7.06 -9.10
CA CYS A 307 20.27 6.53 -7.76
C CYS A 307 19.09 6.76 -6.80
N GLU A 308 18.52 7.96 -6.81
CA GLU A 308 17.37 8.28 -5.96
C GLU A 308 16.11 7.51 -6.37
N ALA A 309 15.88 7.32 -7.66
CA ALA A 309 14.75 6.52 -8.15
C ALA A 309 14.89 5.05 -7.79
N MET A 310 16.11 4.50 -7.80
CA MET A 310 16.37 3.15 -7.32
C MET A 310 16.12 3.00 -5.81
N ARG A 311 16.53 4.01 -5.01
CA ARG A 311 16.31 4.05 -3.56
C ARG A 311 14.83 4.12 -3.19
N CYS A 312 14.07 5.00 -3.86
CA CYS A 312 12.64 5.20 -3.61
C CYS A 312 11.77 4.11 -4.26
N GLY A 313 12.10 3.71 -5.47
CA GLY A 313 11.25 2.83 -6.28
C GLY A 313 11.44 1.34 -6.01
N ASN A 314 12.61 0.93 -5.51
CA ASN A 314 12.89 -0.43 -5.05
C ASN A 314 12.47 -1.54 -6.03
N VAL A 315 13.04 -1.53 -7.25
CA VAL A 315 12.77 -2.55 -8.28
C VAL A 315 12.93 -3.97 -7.73
N VAL A 316 13.98 -4.20 -6.94
CA VAL A 316 14.17 -5.43 -6.17
C VAL A 316 14.08 -5.11 -4.67
N LYS A 317 13.07 -5.68 -4.00
CA LYS A 317 12.81 -5.39 -2.58
C LYS A 317 13.67 -6.21 -1.61
N PHE A 318 13.90 -7.47 -1.94
CA PHE A 318 14.66 -8.42 -1.14
C PHE A 318 15.20 -9.56 -2.00
N VAL A 319 16.13 -10.35 -1.46
CA VAL A 319 16.66 -11.56 -2.11
C VAL A 319 16.55 -12.77 -1.19
N HIS A 320 16.56 -13.98 -1.77
CA HIS A 320 16.48 -15.21 -1.00
C HIS A 320 17.86 -15.78 -0.69
N ARG A 321 18.12 -16.08 0.57
CA ARG A 321 19.32 -16.77 1.05
C ARG A 321 18.98 -17.93 1.97
N LYS A 322 19.96 -18.78 2.24
CA LYS A 322 19.93 -19.85 3.24
C LYS A 322 21.26 -19.86 3.99
N ALA A 323 21.21 -20.11 5.29
CA ALA A 323 22.40 -20.32 6.10
C ALA A 323 22.98 -21.72 5.86
N LEU A 324 24.28 -21.80 5.57
CA LEU A 324 25.01 -23.05 5.30
C LEU A 324 25.47 -23.76 6.58
N ARG A 325 25.58 -23.00 7.66
CA ARG A 325 25.99 -23.45 9.00
C ARG A 325 25.35 -22.53 10.04
N ASP A 326 25.48 -22.84 11.31
CA ASP A 326 25.06 -21.92 12.37
C ASP A 326 25.91 -20.65 12.30
N VAL A 327 25.25 -19.49 12.21
CA VAL A 327 25.92 -18.18 12.09
C VAL A 327 25.60 -17.34 13.32
N LYS A 328 26.64 -16.86 14.00
CA LYS A 328 26.52 -15.91 15.11
C LYS A 328 26.71 -14.50 14.59
N PHE A 329 25.74 -13.61 14.85
CA PHE A 329 25.82 -12.20 14.50
C PHE A 329 25.23 -11.35 15.64
N LYS A 330 26.04 -10.49 16.27
CA LYS A 330 25.64 -9.62 17.40
C LYS A 330 24.82 -10.33 18.50
N GLY A 331 25.24 -11.53 18.90
CA GLY A 331 24.56 -12.34 19.92
C GLY A 331 23.34 -13.13 19.42
N MET A 332 22.87 -12.89 18.19
CA MET A 332 21.85 -13.72 17.52
C MET A 332 22.50 -14.94 16.88
N VAL A 333 21.81 -16.09 16.95
CA VAL A 333 22.15 -17.31 16.20
C VAL A 333 21.15 -17.50 15.06
N ILE A 334 21.65 -17.54 13.83
CA ILE A 334 20.92 -17.97 12.64
C ILE A 334 21.23 -19.46 12.44
N PRO A 335 20.27 -20.37 12.66
CA PRO A 335 20.56 -21.81 12.58
C PRO A 335 20.84 -22.26 11.15
N SER A 336 21.66 -23.30 11.02
CA SER A 336 21.95 -23.97 9.76
C SER A 336 20.65 -24.42 9.09
N GLY A 337 20.58 -24.23 7.78
CA GLY A 337 19.43 -24.64 7.00
C GLY A 337 18.30 -23.61 6.91
N TRP A 338 18.25 -22.62 7.81
CA TRP A 338 17.20 -21.60 7.81
C TRP A 338 17.30 -20.68 6.60
N LYS A 339 16.14 -20.26 6.09
CA LYS A 339 16.07 -19.21 5.07
C LYS A 339 16.40 -17.87 5.68
N VAL A 340 16.98 -16.98 4.89
CA VAL A 340 17.31 -15.62 5.29
C VAL A 340 16.89 -14.66 4.19
N LEU A 341 16.13 -13.62 4.53
CA LEU A 341 15.64 -12.59 3.60
C LEU A 341 16.22 -11.23 3.99
N PRO A 342 17.36 -10.82 3.40
CA PRO A 342 17.81 -9.43 3.48
C PRO A 342 16.86 -8.52 2.70
N ILE A 343 16.22 -7.60 3.42
CA ILE A 343 15.25 -6.64 2.89
C ILE A 343 15.96 -5.33 2.56
N PHE A 344 16.18 -5.05 1.28
CA PHE A 344 16.88 -3.84 0.82
C PHE A 344 16.03 -2.59 1.04
N THR A 345 14.73 -2.70 0.75
CA THR A 345 13.77 -1.59 0.88
C THR A 345 13.70 -1.02 2.29
N ALA A 346 13.95 -1.84 3.31
CA ALA A 346 13.95 -1.39 4.70
C ALA A 346 15.12 -0.43 4.98
N ALA A 347 16.33 -0.76 4.55
CA ALA A 347 17.49 0.12 4.71
C ALA A 347 17.33 1.42 3.91
N HIS A 348 16.82 1.31 2.67
CA HIS A 348 16.58 2.48 1.82
C HIS A 348 15.59 3.48 2.41
N PHE A 349 14.65 3.01 3.24
CA PHE A 349 13.64 3.85 3.90
C PHE A 349 13.90 4.12 5.40
N ASP A 350 15.07 3.73 5.91
CA ASP A 350 15.40 3.91 7.32
C ASP A 350 15.71 5.39 7.63
N PRO A 351 14.93 6.06 8.50
CA PRO A 351 15.16 7.46 8.85
C PRO A 351 16.47 7.68 9.63
N SER A 352 17.07 6.64 10.21
CA SER A 352 18.40 6.72 10.83
C SER A 352 19.53 6.72 9.81
N LEU A 353 19.28 6.28 8.58
CA LEU A 353 20.26 6.22 7.49
C LEU A 353 20.10 7.37 6.49
N HIS A 354 18.87 7.84 6.30
CA HIS A 354 18.50 8.85 5.31
C HIS A 354 17.57 9.89 5.90
N ASP A 355 17.89 11.17 5.73
CA ASP A 355 16.95 12.25 6.07
C ASP A 355 15.75 12.25 5.10
N LYS A 356 14.55 12.41 5.65
CA LYS A 356 13.26 12.36 4.95
C LYS A 356 13.20 11.22 3.90
N PRO A 357 13.27 9.96 4.33
CA PRO A 357 13.50 8.82 3.43
C PRO A 357 12.37 8.58 2.41
N LEU A 358 11.15 9.05 2.69
CA LEU A 358 10.00 8.90 1.79
C LEU A 358 9.95 9.98 0.70
N GLU A 359 10.75 11.04 0.82
CA GLU A 359 10.82 12.12 -0.16
C GLU A 359 11.80 11.77 -1.28
N PHE A 360 11.36 11.93 -2.54
CA PHE A 360 12.24 11.82 -3.71
C PHE A 360 13.12 13.07 -3.80
N ASN A 361 14.36 12.96 -3.33
CA ASN A 361 15.31 14.06 -3.28
C ASN A 361 16.67 13.65 -3.90
N PRO A 362 16.89 13.96 -5.20
CA PRO A 362 18.14 13.68 -5.89
C PRO A 362 19.35 14.44 -5.34
N TRP A 363 19.17 15.63 -4.76
CA TRP A 363 20.26 16.45 -4.21
C TRP A 363 20.97 15.78 -3.03
N ARG A 364 20.33 14.79 -2.39
CA ARG A 364 20.95 13.95 -1.37
C ARG A 364 22.27 13.34 -1.85
N TRP A 365 22.36 13.01 -3.13
CA TRP A 365 23.49 12.31 -3.73
C TRP A 365 24.67 13.23 -4.08
N ILE A 366 24.58 14.55 -3.89
CA ILE A 366 25.69 15.50 -4.19
C ILE A 366 26.96 15.18 -3.38
N HIS A 367 26.81 14.63 -2.17
CA HIS A 367 27.92 14.17 -1.33
C HIS A 367 27.95 12.63 -1.23
N ASP A 368 27.93 11.98 -2.41
CA ASP A 368 27.60 10.55 -2.65
C ASP A 368 28.31 9.52 -1.75
N LYS A 369 29.58 9.74 -1.39
CA LYS A 369 30.47 8.68 -0.86
C LYS A 369 29.92 7.89 0.33
N GLU A 370 29.14 8.53 1.20
CA GLU A 370 28.54 7.86 2.37
C GLU A 370 27.12 7.33 2.14
N ILE A 371 26.40 7.84 1.14
CA ILE A 371 25.03 7.41 0.83
C ILE A 371 25.06 6.15 -0.02
N SER A 372 25.95 6.09 -1.01
CA SER A 372 26.16 4.89 -1.84
C SER A 372 26.43 3.62 -1.02
N LYS A 373 27.06 3.73 0.16
CA LYS A 373 27.31 2.60 1.05
C LYS A 373 26.06 2.10 1.78
N LYS A 374 25.03 2.94 1.89
CA LYS A 374 23.77 2.66 2.62
C LYS A 374 22.64 2.17 1.70
N VAL A 375 22.84 2.26 0.38
CA VAL A 375 21.83 1.98 -0.63
C VAL A 375 22.32 0.85 -1.53
N THR A 376 21.61 -0.29 -1.52
CA THR A 376 22.02 -1.53 -2.21
C THR A 376 20.98 -2.02 -3.22
N PRO A 377 20.58 -1.21 -4.21
CA PRO A 377 19.53 -1.57 -5.17
C PRO A 377 19.93 -2.70 -6.11
N PHE A 378 21.24 -2.91 -6.28
CA PHE A 378 21.83 -3.96 -7.10
C PHE A 378 22.30 -5.18 -6.28
N GLY A 379 21.94 -5.24 -4.99
CA GLY A 379 22.48 -6.23 -4.05
C GLY A 379 23.93 -5.93 -3.69
N GLY A 380 24.73 -6.97 -3.49
CA GLY A 380 26.12 -6.83 -3.05
C GLY A 380 26.90 -8.15 -3.03
N GLY A 381 28.18 -8.03 -2.69
CA GLY A 381 29.11 -9.16 -2.60
C GLY A 381 29.34 -9.86 -3.96
N PRO A 382 29.67 -11.16 -3.96
CA PRO A 382 29.91 -11.94 -5.18
C PRO A 382 28.75 -11.97 -6.18
N ARG A 383 27.53 -11.64 -5.75
CA ARG A 383 26.31 -11.61 -6.57
C ARG A 383 25.81 -10.19 -6.90
N LEU A 384 26.66 -9.17 -6.77
CA LEU A 384 26.35 -7.82 -7.26
C LEU A 384 25.92 -7.87 -8.73
N CYS A 385 24.85 -7.16 -9.07
CA CYS A 385 24.27 -7.18 -10.42
C CYS A 385 25.34 -6.93 -11.51
N PRO A 386 25.53 -7.84 -12.49
CA PRO A 386 26.49 -7.65 -13.58
C PRO A 386 26.08 -6.53 -14.54
N GLY A 387 24.79 -6.20 -14.64
CA GLY A 387 24.24 -5.20 -15.56
C GLY A 387 24.07 -3.81 -14.96
N ALA A 388 24.56 -3.55 -13.74
CA ALA A 388 24.29 -2.31 -13.02
C ALA A 388 24.69 -1.05 -13.80
N GLU A 389 25.89 -1.04 -14.38
CA GLU A 389 26.37 0.11 -15.18
C GLU A 389 25.64 0.24 -16.51
N LEU A 390 25.36 -0.89 -17.16
CA LEU A 390 24.63 -0.91 -18.43
C LEU A 390 23.22 -0.33 -18.26
N ALA A 391 22.50 -0.70 -17.20
CA ALA A 391 21.19 -0.17 -16.88
C ALA A 391 21.20 1.35 -16.68
N LYS A 392 22.22 1.90 -16.00
CA LYS A 392 22.37 3.35 -15.80
C LYS A 392 22.61 4.07 -17.12
N VAL A 393 23.48 3.54 -17.98
CA VAL A 393 23.78 4.11 -19.30
C VAL A 393 22.55 4.14 -20.19
N VAL A 394 21.85 3.00 -20.34
CA VAL A 394 20.62 2.91 -21.13
C VAL A 394 19.56 3.90 -20.64
N THR A 395 19.40 3.99 -19.32
CA THR A 395 18.45 4.92 -18.70
C THR A 395 18.84 6.38 -18.94
N ALA A 396 20.13 6.73 -18.81
CA ALA A 396 20.60 8.10 -18.98
C ALA A 396 20.47 8.60 -20.42
N VAL A 397 20.87 7.78 -21.40
CA VAL A 397 20.72 8.10 -22.83
C VAL A 397 19.24 8.30 -23.17
N PHE A 398 18.38 7.42 -22.67
CA PHE A 398 16.94 7.57 -22.88
C PHE A 398 16.39 8.87 -22.27
N LEU A 399 16.78 9.19 -21.02
CA LEU A 399 16.33 10.42 -20.34
C LEU A 399 16.80 11.69 -21.04
N HIS A 400 18.00 11.69 -21.63
CA HIS A 400 18.55 12.81 -22.38
C HIS A 400 17.57 13.27 -23.47
N HIS A 401 17.16 12.37 -24.36
CA HIS A 401 16.22 12.72 -25.43
C HIS A 401 14.81 12.99 -24.88
N LEU A 402 14.41 12.31 -23.81
CA LEU A 402 13.09 12.44 -23.22
C LEU A 402 12.84 13.87 -22.73
N VAL A 403 13.73 14.41 -21.91
CA VAL A 403 13.53 15.72 -21.27
C VAL A 403 13.79 16.92 -22.19
N LEU A 404 14.57 16.71 -23.26
CA LEU A 404 14.79 17.73 -24.28
C LEU A 404 13.56 17.92 -25.15
N ASN A 405 12.91 16.82 -25.55
CA ASN A 405 11.84 16.85 -26.55
C ASN A 405 10.43 17.00 -25.95
N TYR A 406 10.22 16.65 -24.69
CA TYR A 406 8.88 16.59 -24.11
C TYR A 406 8.77 17.22 -22.72
N ARG A 407 7.56 17.70 -22.43
CA ARG A 407 7.05 17.96 -21.08
C ARG A 407 5.88 17.02 -20.85
N PHE A 408 5.81 16.40 -19.67
CA PHE A 408 4.79 15.39 -19.36
C PHE A 408 3.88 15.84 -18.24
N ILE A 409 2.58 15.58 -18.39
CA ILE A 409 1.57 15.65 -17.32
C ILE A 409 0.96 14.26 -17.21
N TRP A 410 0.88 13.72 -15.99
CA TRP A 410 0.48 12.34 -15.76
C TRP A 410 -1.01 12.23 -15.41
N TYR A 411 -1.63 11.15 -15.90
CA TYR A 411 -2.96 10.71 -15.49
C TYR A 411 -2.86 9.23 -15.13
N LEU A 412 -3.30 8.86 -13.91
CA LEU A 412 -3.37 7.46 -13.50
C LEU A 412 -4.48 6.76 -14.28
N LYS A 413 -4.11 5.94 -15.27
CA LYS A 413 -5.01 4.97 -15.90
C LYS A 413 -4.91 3.67 -15.12
N MET A 414 -5.86 3.43 -14.20
CA MET A 414 -5.95 2.13 -13.51
C MET A 414 -6.20 1.03 -14.56
N SER A 415 -5.24 0.12 -14.71
CA SER A 415 -5.39 -1.08 -15.53
C SER A 415 -6.33 -2.05 -14.82
N SER A 416 -7.36 -2.51 -15.53
CA SER A 416 -8.40 -3.43 -15.07
C SER A 416 -7.93 -4.88 -14.82
N THR A 417 -6.62 -5.18 -14.93
CA THR A 417 -6.08 -6.55 -14.84
C THR A 417 -5.26 -6.84 -13.58
N VAL A 418 -5.11 -5.86 -12.69
CA VAL A 418 -4.85 -6.15 -11.28
C VAL A 418 -6.09 -5.66 -10.56
N VAL A 419 -6.93 -6.61 -10.18
CA VAL A 419 -7.97 -6.35 -9.20
C VAL A 419 -7.20 -6.00 -7.92
N ASP A 420 -6.87 -4.72 -7.75
CA ASP A 420 -7.09 -4.08 -6.47
C ASP A 420 -8.56 -4.36 -6.21
N VAL A 421 -8.83 -5.48 -5.56
CA VAL A 421 -10.09 -5.62 -4.85
C VAL A 421 -9.86 -4.55 -3.79
N PRO A 422 -10.52 -3.37 -3.88
CA PRO A 422 -10.52 -2.50 -2.71
C PRO A 422 -10.97 -3.44 -1.59
N PRO A 423 -10.23 -3.53 -0.47
CA PRO A 423 -10.56 -4.47 0.58
C PRO A 423 -12.06 -4.34 0.83
N LYS A 424 -12.82 -5.40 0.50
CA LYS A 424 -14.19 -5.53 0.98
C LYS A 424 -14.04 -5.72 2.47
N GLY A 425 -13.98 -4.59 3.15
CA GLY A 425 -13.48 -4.41 4.50
C GLY A 425 -13.14 -2.94 4.62
N GLY A 426 -14.07 -2.17 5.16
CA GLY A 426 -14.03 -0.71 5.21
C GLY A 426 -12.72 -0.15 5.74
N PHE A 427 -12.46 1.09 5.35
CA PHE A 427 -11.37 1.99 5.81
C PHE A 427 -10.14 2.07 4.89
N SER A 428 -10.30 2.83 3.78
CA SER A 428 -9.21 3.44 2.99
C SER A 428 -9.11 4.93 3.34
N PHE A 429 -7.90 5.42 3.59
CA PHE A 429 -7.61 6.78 4.07
C PHE A 429 -6.92 7.65 3.00
N ASP A 430 -6.72 7.13 1.80
CA ASP A 430 -6.06 7.88 0.70
C ASP A 430 -6.85 9.12 0.29
N LEU A 431 -8.17 9.07 0.47
CA LEU A 431 -9.07 10.20 0.22
C LEU A 431 -8.87 11.34 1.22
N CYS A 432 -8.42 11.08 2.46
CA CYS A 432 -8.19 12.12 3.46
C CYS A 432 -7.04 13.06 3.05
N ARG A 433 -5.90 12.50 2.59
CA ARG A 433 -4.76 13.30 2.11
C ARG A 433 -5.08 14.07 0.83
N ARG A 434 -5.80 13.43 -0.09
CA ARG A 434 -6.29 14.09 -1.31
C ARG A 434 -7.22 15.25 -0.96
N ASN A 435 -8.17 15.03 -0.05
CA ASN A 435 -9.11 16.07 0.36
C ASN A 435 -8.41 17.24 1.07
N ASP A 436 -7.40 16.97 1.90
CA ASP A 436 -6.57 18.02 2.53
C ASP A 436 -5.78 18.84 1.49
N MET A 437 -5.19 18.18 0.49
CA MET A 437 -4.55 18.85 -0.65
C MET A 437 -5.55 19.70 -1.46
N LEU A 438 -6.75 19.17 -1.73
CA LEU A 438 -7.80 19.90 -2.44
C LEU A 438 -8.26 21.14 -1.64
N SER A 439 -8.41 21.02 -0.32
CA SER A 439 -8.72 22.15 0.55
C SER A 439 -7.62 23.21 0.57
N LYS A 440 -6.35 22.82 0.58
CA LYS A 440 -5.21 23.75 0.42
C LYS A 440 -5.20 24.46 -0.94
N ASN A 441 -5.74 23.82 -1.97
CA ASN A 441 -5.91 24.41 -3.31
C ASN A 441 -7.23 25.19 -3.49
N GLY A 442 -7.93 25.51 -2.40
CA GLY A 442 -9.14 26.35 -2.42
C GLY A 442 -10.45 25.59 -2.69
N VAL A 443 -10.41 24.27 -2.81
CA VAL A 443 -11.63 23.46 -2.94
C VAL A 443 -12.29 23.31 -1.57
N LYS A 444 -13.45 23.94 -1.40
CA LYS A 444 -14.20 23.83 -0.14
C LYS A 444 -14.63 22.37 0.09
N PRO A 445 -14.29 21.77 1.24
CA PRO A 445 -14.76 20.44 1.56
C PRO A 445 -16.30 20.44 1.66
N PRO A 446 -16.96 19.34 1.31
CA PRO A 446 -18.40 19.21 1.50
C PRO A 446 -18.73 19.44 2.98
N SER A 447 -19.75 20.26 3.27
CA SER A 447 -20.20 20.48 4.63
C SER A 447 -20.92 19.22 5.13
N TYR A 448 -20.59 18.78 6.34
CA TYR A 448 -21.28 17.70 7.02
C TYR A 448 -22.30 18.26 8.03
N ARG A 449 -23.35 17.49 8.31
CA ARG A 449 -24.39 17.86 9.28
C ARG A 449 -23.85 17.73 10.70
N LYS A 450 -23.39 18.84 11.26
CA LYS A 450 -23.04 18.93 12.68
C LYS A 450 -24.31 19.26 13.47
N THR A 451 -24.76 18.29 14.26
CA THR A 451 -25.86 18.49 15.20
C THR A 451 -25.28 19.04 16.51
N GLY A 452 -25.85 20.10 17.07
CA GLY A 452 -25.60 20.35 18.49
C GLY A 452 -26.29 19.27 19.31
N THR A 453 -25.72 18.94 20.46
CA THR A 453 -26.13 17.80 21.27
C THR A 453 -25.66 18.00 22.71
N THR A 454 -26.47 17.56 23.65
CA THR A 454 -26.06 17.35 25.04
C THR A 454 -26.17 15.87 25.32
N ILE A 455 -25.04 15.23 25.61
CA ILE A 455 -24.99 13.84 26.06
C ILE A 455 -24.26 13.76 27.39
N VAL A 456 -24.76 12.91 28.28
CA VAL A 456 -24.22 12.77 29.62
C VAL A 456 -24.24 11.31 30.07
N GLY A 457 -23.46 11.01 31.09
CA GLY A 457 -23.59 9.76 31.82
C GLY A 457 -23.08 9.90 33.25
N LEU A 458 -23.56 9.04 34.15
CA LEU A 458 -23.07 8.91 35.52
C LEU A 458 -23.14 7.47 36.02
N ILE A 459 -22.28 7.16 36.97
CA ILE A 459 -22.31 5.91 37.74
C ILE A 459 -23.17 6.14 38.98
N PHE A 460 -24.09 5.22 39.27
CA PHE A 460 -24.91 5.21 40.48
C PHE A 460 -24.70 3.88 41.23
N GLN A 461 -25.32 3.70 42.39
CA GLN A 461 -25.01 2.57 43.29
C GLN A 461 -25.10 1.18 42.61
N ASP A 462 -26.04 0.98 41.65
CA ASP A 462 -26.32 -0.32 41.04
C ASP A 462 -25.92 -0.41 39.55
N GLY A 463 -25.33 0.64 38.96
CA GLY A 463 -25.08 0.66 37.52
C GLY A 463 -24.66 2.00 36.92
N VAL A 464 -25.00 2.20 35.65
CA VAL A 464 -24.71 3.41 34.87
C VAL A 464 -26.00 3.96 34.28
N ILE A 465 -26.14 5.29 34.28
CA ILE A 465 -27.23 6.00 33.61
C ILE A 465 -26.64 6.88 32.52
N LEU A 466 -27.16 6.77 31.32
CA LEU A 466 -26.82 7.60 30.16
C LEU A 466 -28.01 8.51 29.82
N GLY A 467 -27.73 9.72 29.34
CA GLY A 467 -28.76 10.64 28.89
C GLY A 467 -28.37 11.40 27.64
N ALA A 468 -29.37 11.77 26.84
CA ALA A 468 -29.19 12.58 25.64
C ALA A 468 -30.44 13.43 25.33
N ASP A 469 -30.25 14.55 24.65
CA ASP A 469 -31.35 15.28 24.01
C ASP A 469 -31.72 14.68 22.64
N THR A 470 -32.83 15.11 22.04
CA THR A 470 -33.37 14.48 20.82
C THR A 470 -33.37 15.38 19.58
N ARG A 471 -32.77 16.57 19.65
CA ARG A 471 -32.70 17.51 18.51
C ARG A 471 -31.51 17.23 17.60
N ALA A 472 -31.74 17.15 16.30
CA ALA A 472 -30.68 17.18 15.29
C ALA A 472 -30.77 18.48 14.48
N THR A 473 -29.64 19.18 14.34
CA THR A 473 -29.53 20.42 13.57
C THR A 473 -28.61 20.29 12.36
N GLU A 474 -28.87 21.08 11.33
CA GLU A 474 -27.96 21.34 10.20
C GLU A 474 -27.70 22.85 10.17
N GLY A 475 -26.62 23.27 10.83
CA GLY A 475 -26.37 24.69 11.09
C GLY A 475 -27.52 25.31 11.91
N PRO A 476 -28.17 26.38 11.44
CA PRO A 476 -29.24 27.05 12.17
C PRO A 476 -30.61 26.35 12.06
N ILE A 477 -30.73 25.27 11.28
CA ILE A 477 -32.00 24.60 11.01
C ILE A 477 -32.14 23.37 11.91
N VAL A 478 -33.31 23.22 12.56
CA VAL A 478 -33.69 21.98 13.24
C VAL A 478 -34.24 21.01 12.19
N CYS A 479 -33.47 19.96 11.88
CA CYS A 479 -33.84 18.95 10.89
C CYS A 479 -34.73 17.86 11.46
N ASP A 480 -34.45 17.45 12.69
CA ASP A 480 -35.23 16.44 13.40
C ASP A 480 -35.37 16.84 14.87
N LYS A 481 -36.57 16.66 15.41
CA LYS A 481 -36.88 16.93 16.82
C LYS A 481 -36.85 15.66 17.68
N ASN A 482 -36.80 14.49 17.06
CA ASN A 482 -36.90 13.19 17.73
C ASN A 482 -35.84 12.22 17.20
N CYS A 483 -34.60 12.69 17.07
CA CYS A 483 -33.43 11.90 16.71
C CYS A 483 -32.97 11.05 17.90
N GLU A 484 -32.55 9.81 17.64
CA GLU A 484 -31.97 8.91 18.65
C GLU A 484 -30.46 9.14 18.76
N LYS A 485 -29.98 9.32 19.98
CA LYS A 485 -28.55 9.60 20.25
C LYS A 485 -27.92 8.65 21.27
N ILE A 486 -28.71 7.73 21.83
CA ILE A 486 -28.25 6.67 22.71
C ILE A 486 -28.25 5.38 21.90
N HIS A 487 -27.08 4.98 21.43
CA HIS A 487 -26.89 3.87 20.50
C HIS A 487 -26.67 2.55 21.26
N TYR A 488 -27.26 1.47 20.74
CA TYR A 488 -27.07 0.12 21.27
C TYR A 488 -25.72 -0.47 20.84
N MET A 489 -24.94 -0.99 21.78
CA MET A 489 -23.64 -1.63 21.50
C MET A 489 -23.65 -3.14 21.83
N ALA A 490 -24.26 -3.49 22.96
CA ALA A 490 -24.38 -4.86 23.45
C ALA A 490 -25.55 -4.93 24.45
N PRO A 491 -26.02 -6.13 24.84
CA PRO A 491 -27.08 -6.26 25.84
C PRO A 491 -26.82 -5.51 27.16
N ASN A 492 -25.54 -5.32 27.49
CA ASN A 492 -25.04 -4.69 28.70
C ASN A 492 -24.27 -3.37 28.47
N ILE A 493 -24.29 -2.82 27.24
CA ILE A 493 -23.50 -1.63 26.85
C ILE A 493 -24.30 -0.75 25.90
N TYR A 494 -24.37 0.54 26.21
CA TYR A 494 -24.90 1.59 25.32
C TYR A 494 -23.90 2.75 25.19
N CYS A 495 -24.06 3.55 24.14
CA CYS A 495 -23.15 4.63 23.83
C CYS A 495 -23.91 5.87 23.38
N CYS A 496 -23.76 6.99 24.08
CA CYS A 496 -24.27 8.27 23.61
C CYS A 496 -23.34 8.88 22.57
N GLY A 497 -23.90 9.42 21.49
CA GLY A 497 -23.14 10.05 20.39
C GLY A 497 -23.37 11.56 20.28
N ALA A 498 -22.29 12.32 20.13
CA ALA A 498 -22.30 13.74 19.80
C ALA A 498 -21.34 14.04 18.64
N GLY A 499 -21.68 15.05 17.83
CA GLY A 499 -20.90 15.47 16.66
C GLY A 499 -21.67 15.31 15.34
N THR A 500 -21.03 14.72 14.34
CA THR A 500 -21.70 14.40 13.07
C THR A 500 -22.58 13.17 13.29
N ALA A 501 -23.90 13.31 13.10
CA ALA A 501 -24.85 12.22 13.36
C ALA A 501 -24.53 10.93 12.57
N ALA A 502 -24.13 11.08 11.31
CA ALA A 502 -23.72 9.95 10.47
C ALA A 502 -22.45 9.25 10.97
N ASP A 503 -21.49 10.02 11.51
CA ASP A 503 -20.26 9.45 12.06
C ASP A 503 -20.57 8.67 13.35
N THR A 504 -21.39 9.24 14.24
CA THR A 504 -21.74 8.59 15.51
C THR A 504 -22.50 7.29 15.29
N GLU A 505 -23.49 7.29 14.38
CA GLU A 505 -24.28 6.10 14.04
C GLU A 505 -23.40 5.03 13.38
N ALA A 506 -22.63 5.38 12.34
CA ALA A 506 -21.80 4.40 11.64
C ALA A 506 -20.71 3.79 12.52
N VAL A 507 -20.08 4.59 13.40
CA VAL A 507 -19.05 4.10 14.32
C VAL A 507 -19.62 3.17 15.38
N THR A 508 -20.76 3.54 15.97
CA THR A 508 -21.42 2.73 17.00
C THR A 508 -21.96 1.43 16.44
N ASP A 509 -22.62 1.45 15.28
CA ASP A 509 -23.13 0.25 14.57
C ASP A 509 -22.01 -0.72 14.18
N MET A 510 -20.90 -0.18 13.66
CA MET A 510 -19.73 -0.99 13.32
C MET A 510 -19.19 -1.72 14.55
N VAL A 511 -19.00 -1.02 15.67
CA VAL A 511 -18.47 -1.64 16.88
C VAL A 511 -19.49 -2.58 17.51
N SER A 512 -20.78 -2.24 17.49
CA SER A 512 -21.87 -3.12 17.93
C SER A 512 -21.85 -4.46 17.20
N SER A 513 -21.68 -4.43 15.87
CA SER A 513 -21.54 -5.62 15.02
C SER A 513 -20.30 -6.43 15.37
N GLN A 514 -19.15 -5.77 15.60
CA GLN A 514 -17.91 -6.45 16.01
C GLN A 514 -18.03 -7.10 17.38
N LEU A 515 -18.69 -6.44 18.33
CA LEU A 515 -18.98 -6.99 19.64
C LEU A 515 -19.90 -8.21 19.54
N GLN A 516 -20.93 -8.17 18.68
CA GLN A 516 -21.81 -9.31 18.45
C GLN A 516 -21.05 -10.52 17.90
N LEU A 517 -20.20 -10.32 16.89
CA LEU A 517 -19.35 -11.39 16.36
C LEU A 517 -18.39 -11.95 17.43
N HIS A 518 -17.81 -11.07 18.25
CA HIS A 518 -16.95 -11.48 19.35
C HIS A 518 -17.70 -12.31 20.40
N ARG A 519 -18.94 -11.94 20.74
CA ARG A 519 -19.81 -12.74 21.64
C ARG A 519 -20.12 -14.11 21.04
N TYR A 520 -20.48 -14.18 19.76
CA TYR A 520 -20.74 -15.46 19.09
C TYR A 520 -19.52 -16.37 19.03
N HIS A 521 -18.33 -15.81 18.80
CA HIS A 521 -17.11 -16.60 18.77
C HIS A 521 -16.66 -17.09 20.14
N THR A 522 -16.87 -16.29 21.20
CA THR A 522 -16.35 -16.59 22.54
C THR A 522 -17.37 -17.25 23.46
N GLY A 523 -18.67 -17.17 23.14
CA GLY A 523 -19.76 -17.57 24.03
C GLY A 523 -19.85 -16.74 25.32
N ARG A 524 -19.21 -15.56 25.37
CA ARG A 524 -19.12 -14.71 26.57
C ARG A 524 -19.80 -13.36 26.32
N GLU A 525 -20.28 -12.74 27.40
CA GLU A 525 -20.82 -11.37 27.37
C GLU A 525 -19.72 -10.35 27.03
N SER A 526 -20.10 -9.25 26.37
CA SER A 526 -19.17 -8.20 25.96
C SER A 526 -18.64 -7.44 27.18
N ARG A 527 -17.31 -7.26 27.25
CA ARG A 527 -16.68 -6.37 28.23
C ARG A 527 -16.73 -4.92 27.75
N VAL A 528 -16.93 -3.98 28.67
CA VAL A 528 -16.99 -2.54 28.34
C VAL A 528 -15.64 -2.08 27.79
N VAL A 529 -14.54 -2.58 28.36
CA VAL A 529 -13.17 -2.30 27.89
C VAL A 529 -12.93 -2.75 26.44
N THR A 530 -13.61 -3.81 25.98
CA THR A 530 -13.51 -4.27 24.58
C THR A 530 -14.15 -3.24 23.65
N ALA A 531 -15.36 -2.78 23.98
CA ALA A 531 -16.04 -1.72 23.23
C ALA A 531 -15.21 -0.43 23.21
N LEU A 532 -14.68 -0.02 24.36
CA LEU A 532 -13.78 1.13 24.51
C LEU A 532 -12.55 1.01 23.60
N THR A 533 -11.90 -0.15 23.59
CA THR A 533 -10.69 -0.39 22.79
C THR A 533 -10.97 -0.31 21.29
N LEU A 534 -12.11 -0.87 20.83
CA LEU A 534 -12.51 -0.83 19.43
C LEU A 534 -12.83 0.60 18.99
N LEU A 535 -13.61 1.35 19.78
CA LEU A 535 -13.96 2.74 19.51
C LEU A 535 -12.73 3.65 19.50
N LYS A 536 -11.89 3.56 20.54
CA LYS A 536 -10.64 4.31 20.67
C LYS A 536 -9.71 4.07 19.49
N LYS A 537 -9.47 2.81 19.15
CA LYS A 537 -8.57 2.44 18.05
C LYS A 537 -9.11 2.95 16.72
N HIS A 538 -10.42 2.85 16.50
CA HIS A 538 -11.06 3.36 15.30
C HIS A 538 -10.85 4.88 15.20
N LEU A 539 -11.30 5.66 16.18
CA LEU A 539 -11.22 7.13 16.15
C LEU A 539 -9.77 7.64 16.11
N PHE A 540 -8.85 6.99 16.82
CA PHE A 540 -7.42 7.32 16.75
C PHE A 540 -6.85 7.13 15.34
N ASN A 541 -7.23 6.09 14.60
CA ASN A 541 -6.76 5.91 13.22
C ASN A 541 -7.22 7.05 12.30
N TYR A 542 -8.31 7.73 12.65
CA TYR A 542 -8.85 8.87 11.91
C TYR A 542 -8.36 10.23 12.41
N GLN A 543 -7.62 10.32 13.53
CA GLN A 543 -7.01 11.57 14.02
C GLN A 543 -7.98 12.79 14.01
N GLY A 544 -9.25 12.57 14.32
CA GLY A 544 -10.28 13.63 14.34
C GLY A 544 -11.03 13.86 13.02
N TYR A 545 -10.75 13.15 11.93
CA TYR A 545 -11.54 13.26 10.70
C TYR A 545 -12.94 12.63 10.80
N VAL A 546 -13.12 11.68 11.71
CA VAL A 546 -14.43 11.14 12.10
C VAL A 546 -14.87 11.90 13.35
N GLN A 547 -15.90 12.73 13.23
CA GLN A 547 -16.35 13.66 14.27
C GLN A 547 -17.38 12.99 15.19
N ALA A 548 -16.96 11.91 15.85
CA ALA A 548 -17.74 11.21 16.86
C ALA A 548 -17.12 11.41 18.24
N ALA A 549 -17.83 12.13 19.10
CA ALA A 549 -17.56 12.26 20.52
C ALA A 549 -18.55 11.36 21.27
N LEU A 550 -18.06 10.38 22.02
CA LEU A 550 -18.86 9.30 22.57
C LEU A 550 -18.80 9.23 24.10
N VAL A 551 -19.94 9.04 24.76
CA VAL A 551 -20.02 8.63 26.17
C VAL A 551 -20.48 7.18 26.22
N LEU A 552 -19.56 6.28 26.55
CA LEU A 552 -19.77 4.83 26.59
C LEU A 552 -20.09 4.40 28.02
N GLY A 553 -21.25 3.80 28.22
CA GLY A 553 -21.70 3.28 29.51
C GLY A 553 -22.07 1.80 29.43
N GLY A 554 -21.69 1.03 30.45
CA GLY A 554 -22.09 -0.37 30.53
C GLY A 554 -21.76 -1.00 31.87
N VAL A 555 -22.34 -2.17 32.11
CA VAL A 555 -22.06 -2.98 33.30
C VAL A 555 -21.54 -4.33 32.83
N ASP A 556 -20.35 -4.72 33.27
CA ASP A 556 -19.81 -6.04 33.00
C ASP A 556 -19.42 -6.75 34.30
N VAL A 557 -18.78 -7.91 34.20
CA VAL A 557 -18.42 -8.71 35.39
C VAL A 557 -17.39 -8.02 36.31
N THR A 558 -16.79 -6.90 35.91
CA THR A 558 -15.96 -6.05 36.78
C THR A 558 -16.70 -4.87 37.41
N GLY A 559 -17.97 -4.66 37.07
CA GLY A 559 -18.82 -3.60 37.62
C GLY A 559 -19.30 -2.60 36.58
N PRO A 560 -19.83 -1.44 37.04
CA PRO A 560 -20.24 -0.34 36.17
C PRO A 560 -19.04 0.43 35.64
N HIS A 561 -19.09 0.82 34.36
CA HIS A 561 -18.04 1.56 33.67
C HIS A 561 -18.63 2.71 32.87
N LEU A 562 -17.99 3.87 32.96
CA LEU A 562 -18.31 5.06 32.19
C LEU A 562 -17.03 5.65 31.59
N HIS A 563 -17.02 5.81 30.27
CA HIS A 563 -15.87 6.34 29.53
C HIS A 563 -16.28 7.43 28.55
N THR A 564 -15.46 8.45 28.42
CA THR A 564 -15.53 9.39 27.29
C THR A 564 -14.54 8.98 26.23
N ILE A 565 -14.89 9.16 24.96
CA ILE A 565 -14.00 8.93 23.82
C ILE A 565 -14.10 10.14 22.88
N TYR A 566 -13.00 10.84 22.69
CA TYR A 566 -12.94 12.03 21.83
C TYR A 566 -12.68 11.64 20.36
N PRO A 567 -13.04 12.50 19.38
CA PRO A 567 -12.82 12.25 17.96
C PRO A 567 -11.38 11.89 17.55
N HIS A 568 -10.39 12.34 18.33
CA HIS A 568 -8.97 12.04 18.10
C HIS A 568 -8.48 10.78 18.84
N GLY A 569 -9.37 10.04 19.50
CA GLY A 569 -9.08 8.78 20.17
C GLY A 569 -8.46 8.89 21.57
N SER A 570 -8.49 10.06 22.22
CA SER A 570 -8.27 10.10 23.67
C SER A 570 -9.49 9.58 24.41
N THR A 571 -9.27 9.12 25.63
CA THR A 571 -10.30 8.51 26.46
C THR A 571 -10.09 8.87 27.92
N ASP A 572 -11.15 9.24 28.62
CA ASP A 572 -11.12 9.47 30.07
C ASP A 572 -12.15 8.57 30.78
N THR A 573 -11.94 8.34 32.07
CA THR A 573 -12.80 7.52 32.92
C THR A 573 -13.09 8.30 34.19
N LEU A 574 -14.34 8.67 34.38
CA LEU A 574 -14.80 9.48 35.50
C LEU A 574 -16.16 8.96 35.99
N PRO A 575 -16.54 9.23 37.26
CA PRO A 575 -17.84 8.82 37.79
C PRO A 575 -19.04 9.47 37.10
N PHE A 576 -18.83 10.62 36.46
CA PHE A 576 -19.79 11.28 35.58
C PHE A 576 -19.06 11.93 34.40
N ALA A 577 -19.78 12.14 33.30
CA ALA A 577 -19.24 12.72 32.08
C ALA A 577 -20.30 13.50 31.31
N THR A 578 -19.89 14.57 30.64
CA THR A 578 -20.73 15.35 29.74
C THR A 578 -19.99 15.63 28.45
N MET A 579 -20.64 15.51 27.30
CA MET A 579 -20.06 15.85 25.99
C MET A 579 -21.10 16.49 25.05
N GLY A 580 -20.61 17.10 23.97
CA GLY A 580 -21.43 17.85 23.01
C GLY A 580 -21.45 19.36 23.27
N SER A 581 -22.26 20.09 22.50
CA SER A 581 -22.33 21.56 22.55
C SER A 581 -22.96 22.11 23.84
N GLY A 582 -23.93 21.40 24.42
CA GLY A 582 -24.53 21.78 25.72
C GLY A 582 -23.80 21.22 26.94
N SER A 583 -22.61 20.63 26.75
CA SER A 583 -21.85 19.97 27.82
C SER A 583 -21.50 20.88 28.98
N LEU A 584 -21.14 22.15 28.75
CA LEU A 584 -20.77 23.07 29.84
C LEU A 584 -21.94 23.33 30.81
N ALA A 585 -23.16 23.47 30.29
CA ALA A 585 -24.35 23.67 31.10
C ALA A 585 -24.76 22.39 31.83
N ALA A 586 -24.53 21.22 31.21
CA ALA A 586 -24.74 19.94 31.88
C ALA A 586 -23.68 19.67 32.97
N MET A 587 -22.43 20.06 32.73
CA MET A 587 -21.31 19.85 33.65
C MET A 587 -21.53 20.61 34.95
N SER A 588 -22.02 21.86 34.89
CA SER A 588 -22.31 22.64 36.10
C SER A 588 -23.36 21.98 37.01
N VAL A 589 -24.32 21.25 36.43
CA VAL A 589 -25.31 20.48 37.18
C VAL A 589 -24.67 19.27 37.85
N PHE A 590 -23.83 18.52 37.14
CA PHE A 590 -23.11 17.39 37.73
C PHE A 590 -22.12 17.83 38.81
N GLU A 591 -21.29 18.83 38.58
CA GLU A 591 -20.34 19.32 39.59
C GLU A 591 -21.01 19.86 40.86
N SER A 592 -22.23 20.41 40.75
CA SER A 592 -22.95 20.97 41.90
C SER A 592 -23.77 19.94 42.69
N LYS A 593 -24.27 18.88 42.05
CA LYS A 593 -25.26 17.98 42.65
C LYS A 593 -24.85 16.50 42.70
N TYR A 594 -23.81 16.08 41.98
CA TYR A 594 -23.37 14.70 42.00
C TYR A 594 -22.81 14.32 43.38
N LYS A 595 -23.21 13.15 43.88
CA LYS A 595 -22.68 12.50 45.09
C LYS A 595 -22.45 11.02 44.79
N GLU A 596 -21.51 10.39 45.48
CA GLU A 596 -21.37 8.93 45.39
C GLU A 596 -22.58 8.23 46.01
N GLY A 597 -22.93 7.03 45.51
CA GLY A 597 -24.02 6.24 46.06
C GLY A 597 -25.42 6.79 45.78
N LEU A 598 -25.61 7.51 44.66
CA LEU A 598 -26.93 7.92 44.19
C LEU A 598 -27.86 6.71 44.02
N THR A 599 -29.12 6.87 44.44
CA THR A 599 -30.16 5.90 44.09
C THR A 599 -30.51 6.00 42.61
N ARG A 600 -31.20 4.99 42.07
CA ARG A 600 -31.67 4.99 40.68
C ARG A 600 -32.49 6.25 40.36
N GLU A 601 -33.44 6.61 41.21
CA GLU A 601 -34.34 7.75 41.00
C GLU A 601 -33.58 9.08 41.09
N GLU A 602 -32.68 9.23 42.06
CA GLU A 602 -31.82 10.41 42.18
C GLU A 602 -30.91 10.55 40.94
N GLY A 603 -30.38 9.44 40.43
CA GLY A 603 -29.53 9.42 39.24
C GLY A 603 -30.29 9.80 37.95
N ILE A 604 -31.50 9.25 37.74
CA ILE A 604 -32.36 9.61 36.60
C ILE A 604 -32.71 11.10 36.65
N GLN A 605 -33.08 11.60 37.83
CA GLN A 605 -33.41 13.02 38.02
C GLN A 605 -32.20 13.91 37.70
N LEU A 606 -31.01 13.56 38.20
CA LEU A 606 -29.79 14.34 37.97
C LEU A 606 -29.37 14.35 36.50
N VAL A 607 -29.42 13.21 35.81
CA VAL A 607 -29.18 13.11 34.36
C VAL A 607 -30.18 13.96 33.58
N SER A 608 -31.46 13.89 33.95
CA SER A 608 -32.53 14.64 33.29
C SER A 608 -32.37 16.15 33.46
N GLU A 609 -32.00 16.61 34.65
CA GLU A 609 -31.69 18.01 34.93
C GLU A 609 -30.46 18.50 34.14
N ALA A 610 -29.42 17.68 34.03
CA ALA A 610 -28.22 18.01 33.26
C ALA A 610 -28.53 18.16 31.77
N ILE A 611 -29.33 17.26 31.18
CA ILE A 611 -29.78 17.38 29.78
C ILE A 611 -30.68 18.61 29.62
N CYS A 612 -31.63 18.85 30.51
CA CYS A 612 -32.48 20.05 30.48
C CYS A 612 -31.66 21.35 30.51
N SER A 613 -30.61 21.41 31.35
CA SER A 613 -29.69 22.54 31.40
C SER A 613 -29.02 22.77 30.04
N GLY A 614 -28.58 21.71 29.37
CA GLY A 614 -28.10 21.77 27.99
C GLY A 614 -29.17 22.26 27.01
N ILE A 615 -30.38 21.71 27.05
CA ILE A 615 -31.51 22.08 26.18
C ILE A 615 -31.86 23.58 26.29
N PHE A 616 -31.82 24.16 27.49
CA PHE A 616 -32.21 25.56 27.70
C PHE A 616 -31.08 26.55 27.38
N ASN A 617 -29.82 26.11 27.39
CA ASN A 617 -28.66 27.00 27.26
C ASN A 617 -27.83 26.76 25.98
N ASP A 618 -28.12 25.71 25.21
CA ASP A 618 -27.46 25.41 23.92
C ASP A 618 -28.47 25.38 22.77
N LEU A 619 -28.22 26.18 21.73
CA LEU A 619 -29.12 26.29 20.57
C LEU A 619 -29.25 24.99 19.77
N GLY A 620 -28.17 24.19 19.76
CA GLY A 620 -28.15 22.96 18.99
C GLY A 620 -28.76 21.75 19.72
N SER A 621 -28.88 21.82 21.04
CA SER A 621 -29.57 20.82 21.87
C SER A 621 -31.06 21.15 22.01
N GLY A 622 -31.93 20.14 22.17
CA GLY A 622 -33.32 20.43 22.47
C GLY A 622 -34.33 19.30 22.28
N SER A 623 -35.58 19.73 22.21
CA SER A 623 -36.78 18.90 22.07
C SER A 623 -37.09 18.09 23.34
N ASN A 624 -36.59 16.86 23.45
CA ASN A 624 -36.96 15.92 24.51
C ASN A 624 -35.71 15.43 25.25
N VAL A 625 -35.92 14.76 26.39
CA VAL A 625 -34.87 14.10 27.17
C VAL A 625 -35.03 12.59 27.09
N ASP A 626 -33.96 11.90 26.75
CA ASP A 626 -33.85 10.46 26.82
C ASP A 626 -32.95 10.02 27.96
N VAL A 627 -33.31 8.89 28.58
CA VAL A 627 -32.52 8.26 29.64
C VAL A 627 -32.40 6.77 29.39
N CYS A 628 -31.19 6.22 29.53
CA CYS A 628 -30.95 4.78 29.49
C CYS A 628 -30.27 4.34 30.78
N VAL A 629 -30.93 3.45 31.53
CA VAL A 629 -30.42 2.88 32.78
C VAL A 629 -29.90 1.48 32.50
N ILE A 630 -28.66 1.21 32.90
CA ILE A 630 -27.98 -0.07 32.67
C ILE A 630 -27.53 -0.60 34.03
N THR A 631 -28.01 -1.80 34.38
CA THR A 631 -27.63 -2.55 35.58
C THR A 631 -27.19 -3.95 35.18
N LYS A 632 -26.73 -4.75 36.15
CA LYS A 632 -26.29 -6.12 35.86
C LYS A 632 -27.46 -6.97 35.35
N GLY A 633 -27.42 -7.35 34.07
CA GLY A 633 -28.42 -8.20 33.42
C GLY A 633 -29.73 -7.51 33.05
N HIS A 634 -29.87 -6.21 33.32
CA HIS A 634 -31.07 -5.45 33.00
C HIS A 634 -30.75 -4.08 32.39
N LYS A 635 -31.55 -3.67 31.41
CA LYS A 635 -31.49 -2.36 30.76
C LYS A 635 -32.89 -1.81 30.60
N GLU A 636 -33.01 -0.51 30.78
CA GLU A 636 -34.26 0.24 30.63
C GLU A 636 -33.99 1.50 29.81
N TYR A 637 -34.72 1.68 28.72
CA TYR A 637 -34.59 2.84 27.85
C TYR A 637 -35.88 3.67 27.90
N LEU A 638 -35.77 4.85 28.51
CA LEU A 638 -36.84 5.82 28.68
C LEU A 638 -36.74 6.88 27.57
N ARG A 639 -37.34 6.55 26.42
CA ARG A 639 -37.45 7.48 25.28
C ARG A 639 -38.42 8.61 25.61
N ASN A 640 -38.05 9.86 25.34
CA ASN A 640 -38.88 11.03 25.60
C ASN A 640 -39.36 11.11 27.06
N HIS A 641 -38.49 10.78 28.01
CA HIS A 641 -38.74 10.80 29.44
C HIS A 641 -39.27 12.17 29.92
N LEU A 642 -38.67 13.26 29.44
CA LEU A 642 -39.17 14.63 29.64
C LEU A 642 -39.34 15.36 28.32
N LEU A 643 -40.32 16.27 28.31
CA LEU A 643 -40.68 17.12 27.18
C LEU A 643 -40.53 18.60 27.58
N PRO A 644 -39.31 19.14 27.76
CA PRO A 644 -39.07 20.49 28.31
C PRO A 644 -39.53 21.62 27.39
N ASN A 645 -39.69 21.38 26.08
CA ASN A 645 -40.15 22.39 25.11
C ASN A 645 -41.51 22.02 24.50
N PRO A 646 -42.60 21.91 25.29
CA PRO A 646 -43.92 21.61 24.76
C PRO A 646 -44.41 22.78 23.91
N ARG A 647 -45.13 22.49 22.83
CA ARG A 647 -45.72 23.52 21.97
C ARG A 647 -46.87 24.20 22.72
N THR A 648 -46.63 25.41 23.23
CA THR A 648 -47.60 26.16 24.05
C THR A 648 -48.73 26.82 23.25
N TYR A 649 -48.59 26.94 21.93
CA TYR A 649 -49.61 27.53 21.05
C TYR A 649 -49.79 26.71 19.76
N VAL A 650 -51.02 26.24 19.53
CA VAL A 650 -51.48 25.63 18.28
C VAL A 650 -52.56 26.55 17.71
N SER A 651 -52.33 27.12 16.51
CA SER A 651 -53.31 27.99 15.87
C SER A 651 -54.61 27.23 15.60
N SER A 652 -55.71 27.63 16.24
CA SER A 652 -57.04 27.05 16.03
C SER A 652 -57.60 27.32 14.62
N LYS A 653 -57.03 28.29 13.89
CA LYS A 653 -57.47 28.65 12.52
C LYS A 653 -56.89 27.74 11.42
N GLY A 654 -55.88 26.91 11.71
CA GLY A 654 -55.15 26.16 10.68
C GLY A 654 -54.42 27.06 9.66
N TYR A 655 -53.80 26.46 8.64
CA TYR A 655 -53.23 27.19 7.50
C TYR A 655 -54.15 27.01 6.29
N THR A 656 -54.71 28.10 5.77
CA THR A 656 -55.47 28.11 4.51
C THR A 656 -54.52 28.43 3.34
N PHE A 657 -54.16 27.41 2.56
CA PHE A 657 -53.45 27.59 1.29
C PHE A 657 -54.47 27.75 0.16
N SER A 658 -54.22 28.62 -0.83
CA SER A 658 -55.09 28.72 -2.01
C SER A 658 -55.01 27.40 -2.79
N LYS A 659 -56.14 26.68 -2.94
CA LYS A 659 -56.22 25.43 -3.70
C LYS A 659 -55.98 25.71 -5.20
N LYS A 660 -54.71 25.72 -5.65
CA LYS A 660 -54.34 25.85 -7.07
C LYS A 660 -53.86 24.54 -7.71
N THR A 661 -53.77 23.46 -6.94
CA THR A 661 -53.35 22.15 -7.45
C THR A 661 -54.55 21.21 -7.47
N GLU A 662 -54.98 20.79 -8.66
CA GLU A 662 -56.01 19.76 -8.80
C GLU A 662 -55.48 18.43 -8.24
N VAL A 663 -56.28 17.79 -7.40
CA VAL A 663 -55.98 16.49 -6.83
C VAL A 663 -56.27 15.44 -7.91
N LEU A 664 -55.23 14.92 -8.56
CA LEU A 664 -55.37 13.90 -9.62
C LEU A 664 -55.85 12.52 -9.10
N LEU A 665 -55.72 12.25 -7.80
CA LEU A 665 -56.24 11.02 -7.18
C LEU A 665 -56.48 11.20 -5.66
N THR A 666 -57.72 11.02 -5.22
CA THR A 666 -58.15 11.12 -3.80
C THR A 666 -58.20 9.77 -3.09
N LYS A 667 -57.59 8.73 -3.65
CA LYS A 667 -57.63 7.37 -3.09
C LYS A 667 -56.46 7.16 -2.14
N ILE A 668 -56.70 7.43 -0.86
CA ILE A 668 -55.80 7.01 0.22
C ILE A 668 -55.99 5.51 0.40
N THR A 669 -54.99 4.72 0.02
CA THR A 669 -54.97 3.29 0.31
C THR A 669 -54.16 3.11 1.60
N PRO A 670 -54.78 2.68 2.71
CA PRO A 670 -54.01 2.33 3.89
C PRO A 670 -53.09 1.16 3.53
N LEU A 671 -51.79 1.31 3.78
CA LEU A 671 -50.86 0.18 3.73
C LEU A 671 -51.26 -0.76 4.87
N LYS A 672 -51.93 -1.88 4.54
CA LYS A 672 -52.11 -2.98 5.49
C LYS A 672 -50.73 -3.44 5.94
N GLU A 673 -50.53 -3.57 7.25
CA GLU A 673 -49.38 -4.25 7.85
C GLU A 673 -49.26 -5.65 7.23
N LYS A 674 -48.26 -5.82 6.35
CA LYS A 674 -47.83 -7.14 5.90
C LYS A 674 -46.65 -7.58 6.77
N VAL A 675 -46.94 -7.88 8.03
CA VAL A 675 -46.10 -8.76 8.85
C VAL A 675 -47.05 -9.67 9.61
N GLU A 676 -47.47 -10.77 8.98
CA GLU A 676 -47.94 -11.93 9.72
C GLU A 676 -46.70 -12.63 10.28
N VAL A 677 -46.46 -12.46 11.59
CA VAL A 677 -45.56 -13.32 12.33
C VAL A 677 -46.25 -14.68 12.44
N ILE A 678 -45.89 -15.61 11.57
CA ILE A 678 -46.27 -17.01 11.73
C ILE A 678 -45.40 -17.56 12.87
N GLY A 679 -46.01 -17.78 14.03
CA GLY A 679 -45.41 -18.51 15.14
C GLY A 679 -45.39 -20.02 14.88
N GLY A 680 -44.38 -20.68 15.45
CA GLY A 680 -44.22 -22.14 15.54
C GLY A 680 -42.88 -22.59 14.94
N ASP A 681 -41.97 -23.29 15.61
CA ASP A 681 -41.97 -23.92 16.94
C ASP A 681 -40.55 -23.86 17.52
N ALA A 682 -40.46 -23.80 18.85
CA ALA A 682 -39.24 -24.12 19.56
C ALA A 682 -39.05 -25.66 19.58
N MET A 683 -37.89 -26.18 19.18
CA MET A 683 -37.37 -27.46 19.66
C MET A 683 -35.84 -27.52 19.55
N GLU A 684 -35.20 -27.59 20.72
CA GLU A 684 -34.10 -28.52 21.10
C GLU A 684 -33.11 -28.99 20.01
N GLU A 685 -31.91 -28.42 19.99
CA GLU A 685 -30.62 -28.98 20.50
C GLU A 685 -29.46 -27.97 20.34
#